data_AF-A0A1A8RE19-F1
#
_entry.id   AF-A0A1A8RE19-F1
#
_cell.length_a   1.000
_cell.length_b   1.000
_cell.length_c   1.000
_cell.angle_alpha   90.00
_cell.angle_beta   90.00
_cell.angle_gamma   90.00
#
_symmetry.space_group_name_H-M   'P 1'
#
loop_
_entity.id
_entity.type
_entity.pdbx_description
1 polymer ?
#
loop_
_entity_poly.entity_id
_entity_poly.type
_entity_poly.pdbx_seq_one_letter_code
_entity_poly.pdbx_strand_id
1 'polypeptide(L)'
;MPKSLKHSLEAGLGFIDFLGDRISNKSKLQLREIYNNEFRNREGGKHPNFSNVLYALYKFNILVNKKGRFYRTVNPPVRVKQQGASLQQQTHNQRNGGQKTHARGTPPALTSRKERAAELLMMVKTSRKRMTADKEGIMITSDPEAIDGKVHVSVTLQQPFVVTFHIENKGTDFIHFTNYTVLDRIRFFTLKDERRVTKASPLFLCPGERYDVVAHCTLKHYGYFPATICFEFQLDRPEPMTFCVIREINVVVQTTLAAELGPVAPYKRFRVIRSKPAFSQIVEGVPPPSSAVQQMPTVIKLRDYKCPYHIKELAKRRMDPEDLSPSAKRNFAPVMKLLESPLDMKNYARRFHLLLHLEEAQMEVDIQNYDLHEQIMTQDPTNKNLLEIKVPGVAENRPSVLQGDCLKVTRCDDKSTVYKGLVHKVELDRVKLGFSKKLLECFITNMKFDVEFTLNKLTLNLQHRAVDLAEKHQLREVLFPSGAAVSSVSLPELSMFNRQLEKNPEQSRAVRQIVAGSSKPAPYIIFGPPGTGKTVTVVEAIIQVNRTDPSAHILACAPSNTAADLLCERLRVHMNSHQLYRMYASSLNPNSILKTLLKHCNWDEKQDCFVFPEKEVLMKYKVIVTTLYTAGRLVTGGVRCGHFTHVFVDEAGQAEEPQCLIAVAGLLCAEKGQLVLAGDHKQLGPVIRSSLAMQHGYGLSLLERLMQQELYTGLDSFYVTKLLQNYRS
;
A
#
# COMPACT_ATOMS: atom_id res chain seq x y z
N MET A 1 18.37 -0.38 -26.35
CA MET A 1 18.22 0.14 -27.73
C MET A 1 19.59 0.35 -28.35
N PRO A 2 19.79 0.11 -29.65
CA PRO A 2 21.04 0.43 -30.34
C PRO A 2 21.35 1.93 -30.23
N LYS A 3 22.62 2.30 -29.97
CA LYS A 3 23.05 3.70 -29.77
C LYS A 3 22.69 4.61 -30.96
N SER A 4 22.77 4.10 -32.20
CA SER A 4 22.46 4.84 -33.44
C SER A 4 20.96 5.17 -33.60
N LEU A 5 20.07 4.26 -33.16
CA LEU A 5 18.62 4.46 -33.23
C LEU A 5 18.16 5.47 -32.18
N LYS A 6 18.77 5.45 -30.99
CA LYS A 6 18.51 6.43 -29.92
C LYS A 6 18.89 7.84 -30.35
N HIS A 7 20.08 8.01 -30.93
CA HIS A 7 20.54 9.30 -31.47
C HIS A 7 19.64 9.81 -32.61
N SER A 8 19.18 8.92 -33.51
CA SER A 8 18.26 9.28 -34.59
C SER A 8 16.85 9.64 -34.08
N LEU A 9 16.40 9.02 -32.99
CA LEU A 9 15.13 9.35 -32.34
C LEU A 9 15.19 10.69 -31.62
N GLU A 10 16.28 10.98 -30.91
CA GLU A 10 16.49 12.25 -30.21
C GLU A 10 16.57 13.42 -31.19
N ALA A 11 17.36 13.29 -32.26
CA ALA A 11 17.38 14.27 -33.35
C ALA A 11 16.02 14.41 -34.04
N GLY A 12 15.26 13.31 -34.16
CA GLY A 12 13.91 13.33 -34.71
C GLY A 12 12.90 14.05 -33.83
N LEU A 13 12.93 13.83 -32.51
CA LEU A 13 12.05 14.53 -31.57
C LEU A 13 12.34 16.02 -31.56
N GLY A 14 13.62 16.41 -31.56
CA GLY A 14 14.03 17.81 -31.71
C GLY A 14 13.52 18.43 -33.01
N PHE A 15 13.56 17.68 -34.13
CA PHE A 15 13.02 18.15 -35.39
C PHE A 15 11.49 18.32 -35.37
N ILE A 16 10.77 17.40 -34.70
CA ILE A 16 9.31 17.51 -34.54
C ILE A 16 8.95 18.74 -33.71
N ASP A 17 9.68 19.00 -32.63
CA ASP A 17 9.44 20.17 -31.78
C ASP A 17 9.83 21.47 -32.49
N PHE A 18 10.89 21.48 -33.32
CA PHE A 18 11.24 22.60 -34.19
C PHE A 18 10.12 22.95 -35.19
N LEU A 19 9.47 21.93 -35.77
CA LEU A 19 8.35 22.15 -36.69
C LEU A 19 7.08 22.59 -35.97
N GLY A 20 6.85 22.18 -34.71
CA GLY A 20 5.64 22.50 -33.95
C GLY A 20 4.38 22.13 -34.73
N ASP A 21 3.44 23.08 -34.89
CA ASP A 21 2.20 22.87 -35.64
C ASP A 21 2.41 22.82 -37.17
N ARG A 22 3.60 23.18 -37.68
CA ARG A 22 3.93 23.20 -39.12
C ARG A 22 4.06 21.81 -39.76
N ILE A 23 4.01 20.74 -38.96
CA ILE A 23 4.10 19.34 -39.43
C ILE A 23 2.90 18.93 -40.26
N SER A 24 1.72 19.35 -39.83
CA SER A 24 0.48 18.92 -40.45
C SER A 24 0.46 19.36 -41.90
N ASN A 25 0.20 18.41 -42.80
CA ASN A 25 -0.01 18.65 -44.22
C ASN A 25 1.26 18.83 -45.11
N LYS A 26 2.49 18.61 -44.60
CA LYS A 26 3.72 18.67 -45.42
C LYS A 26 4.06 17.33 -46.09
N SER A 27 4.67 17.39 -47.28
CA SER A 27 5.16 16.22 -48.02
C SER A 27 6.54 15.75 -47.53
N LYS A 28 6.94 14.52 -47.90
CA LYS A 28 8.26 13.96 -47.52
C LYS A 28 9.42 14.82 -48.02
N LEU A 29 9.29 15.39 -49.22
CA LEU A 29 10.28 16.26 -49.85
C LEU A 29 10.43 17.57 -49.08
N GLN A 30 9.31 18.22 -48.75
CA GLN A 30 9.30 19.46 -47.97
C GLN A 30 9.89 19.27 -46.58
N LEU A 31 9.57 18.17 -45.88
CA LEU A 31 10.17 17.86 -44.59
C LEU A 31 11.68 17.58 -44.69
N ARG A 32 12.13 16.95 -45.79
CA ARG A 32 13.55 16.70 -46.04
C ARG A 32 14.32 17.99 -46.30
N GLU A 33 13.74 18.91 -47.07
CA GLU A 33 14.35 20.21 -47.35
C GLU A 33 14.47 21.05 -46.08
N ILE A 34 13.39 21.17 -45.30
CA ILE A 34 13.41 21.88 -44.01
C ILE A 34 14.41 21.23 -43.05
N TYR A 35 14.45 19.90 -42.99
CA TYR A 35 15.42 19.21 -42.14
C TYR A 35 16.86 19.54 -42.54
N ASN A 36 17.22 19.42 -43.82
CA ASN A 36 18.59 19.60 -44.25
C ASN A 36 19.04 21.07 -44.25
N ASN A 37 18.15 21.99 -44.61
CA ASN A 37 18.50 23.40 -44.80
C ASN A 37 18.36 24.20 -43.50
N GLU A 38 17.37 23.89 -42.66
CA GLU A 38 17.02 24.72 -41.50
C GLU A 38 17.34 24.08 -40.15
N PHE A 39 17.41 22.75 -40.06
CA PHE A 39 17.55 22.04 -38.78
C PHE A 39 18.88 21.32 -38.58
N ARG A 40 19.38 20.63 -39.62
CA ARG A 40 20.51 19.68 -39.53
C ARG A 40 21.82 20.29 -39.02
N ASN A 41 22.01 21.60 -39.16
CA ASN A 41 23.27 22.29 -38.80
C ASN A 41 23.11 23.35 -37.70
N ARG A 42 21.95 23.44 -37.02
CA ARG A 42 21.66 24.55 -36.06
C ARG A 42 22.48 24.55 -34.78
N GLU A 43 23.03 23.41 -34.36
CA GLU A 43 23.61 23.24 -33.02
C GLU A 43 25.07 22.75 -33.02
N GLY A 44 25.81 22.95 -34.13
CA GLY A 44 27.23 22.58 -34.21
C GLY A 44 27.54 21.07 -34.20
N GLY A 45 26.52 20.20 -34.10
CA GLY A 45 26.63 18.74 -34.20
C GLY A 45 26.14 18.20 -35.54
N LYS A 46 26.84 17.18 -36.09
CA LYS A 46 26.38 16.45 -37.29
C LYS A 46 25.14 15.60 -36.96
N HIS A 47 23.94 16.17 -37.10
CA HIS A 47 22.71 15.40 -36.95
C HIS A 47 22.60 14.27 -38.01
N PRO A 48 21.93 13.14 -37.69
CA PRO A 48 21.76 12.01 -38.61
C PRO A 48 21.05 12.40 -39.91
N ASN A 49 21.22 11.61 -40.97
CA ASN A 49 20.50 11.83 -42.22
C ASN A 49 18.98 11.74 -42.01
N PHE A 50 18.22 12.55 -42.74
CA PHE A 50 16.75 12.62 -42.65
C PHE A 50 16.07 11.25 -42.74
N SER A 51 16.56 10.33 -43.57
CA SER A 51 16.00 8.98 -43.70
C SER A 51 16.05 8.18 -42.39
N ASN A 52 17.13 8.34 -41.60
CA ASN A 52 17.31 7.63 -40.33
C ASN A 52 16.43 8.24 -39.23
N VAL A 53 16.31 9.57 -39.24
CA VAL A 53 15.39 10.31 -38.36
C VAL A 53 13.94 9.92 -38.63
N LEU A 54 13.55 9.90 -39.91
CA LEU A 54 12.20 9.55 -40.32
C LEU A 54 11.88 8.09 -39.96
N TYR A 55 12.81 7.17 -40.19
CA TYR A 55 12.67 5.77 -39.79
C TYR A 55 12.49 5.61 -38.28
N ALA A 56 13.27 6.34 -37.47
CA ALA A 56 13.10 6.32 -36.02
C ALA A 56 11.71 6.85 -35.61
N LEU A 57 11.27 7.98 -36.15
CA LEU A 57 9.97 8.57 -35.80
C LEU A 57 8.78 7.66 -36.15
N TYR A 58 8.86 6.90 -37.25
CA TYR A 58 7.87 5.86 -37.57
C TYR A 58 7.94 4.67 -36.62
N LYS A 59 9.14 4.14 -36.36
CA LYS A 59 9.33 2.98 -35.50
C LYS A 59 8.79 3.20 -34.08
N PHE A 60 8.77 4.45 -33.62
CA PHE A 60 8.25 4.87 -32.33
C PHE A 60 6.83 5.43 -32.38
N ASN A 61 6.11 5.29 -33.49
CA ASN A 61 4.74 5.78 -33.69
C ASN A 61 4.57 7.28 -33.37
N ILE A 62 5.59 8.11 -33.60
CA ILE A 62 5.53 9.57 -33.37
C ILE A 62 4.96 10.29 -34.61
N LEU A 63 5.20 9.73 -35.79
CA LEU A 63 4.72 10.23 -37.09
C LEU A 63 3.93 9.14 -37.80
N VAL A 64 2.85 9.54 -38.46
CA VAL A 64 2.05 8.70 -39.36
C VAL A 64 1.97 9.40 -40.72
N ASN A 65 2.03 8.62 -41.81
CA ASN A 65 1.79 9.12 -43.16
C ASN A 65 0.42 8.68 -43.63
N LYS A 66 -0.40 9.65 -44.05
CA LYS A 66 -1.67 9.42 -44.73
C LYS A 66 -1.60 10.11 -46.10
N LYS A 67 -1.71 9.34 -47.18
CA LYS A 67 -1.74 9.84 -48.57
C LYS A 67 -0.56 10.77 -48.94
N GLY A 68 0.66 10.45 -48.48
CA GLY A 68 1.88 11.22 -48.81
C GLY A 68 2.12 12.45 -47.93
N ARG A 69 1.22 12.72 -46.97
CA ARG A 69 1.33 13.82 -45.99
C ARG A 69 1.54 13.26 -44.59
N PHE A 70 2.32 13.98 -43.80
CA PHE A 70 2.80 13.53 -42.50
C PHE A 70 2.03 14.21 -41.37
N TYR A 71 1.63 13.42 -40.36
CA TYR A 71 0.85 13.85 -39.21
C TYR A 71 1.49 13.34 -37.92
N ARG A 72 1.54 14.16 -36.88
CA ARG A 72 1.97 13.74 -35.54
C ARG A 72 0.90 12.83 -34.94
N THR A 73 1.31 11.70 -34.35
CA THR A 73 0.37 10.82 -33.64
C THR A 73 -0.12 11.52 -32.37
N VAL A 74 -1.44 11.68 -32.23
CA VAL A 74 -2.08 12.38 -31.09
C VAL A 74 -2.08 11.54 -29.81
N ASN A 75 -1.78 10.23 -29.90
CA ASN A 75 -1.82 9.31 -28.77
C ASN A 75 -0.52 8.49 -28.64
N PRO A 76 0.42 8.83 -27.73
CA PRO A 76 1.13 7.79 -27.02
C PRO A 76 0.12 7.05 -26.12
N PRO A 77 0.22 5.73 -25.93
CA PRO A 77 -0.65 5.02 -25.00
C PRO A 77 -0.52 5.63 -23.61
N VAL A 78 -1.67 6.04 -23.07
CA VAL A 78 -1.84 6.57 -21.72
C VAL A 78 -1.37 5.50 -20.73
N ARG A 79 -0.21 5.70 -20.10
CA ARG A 79 0.08 5.04 -18.83
C ARG A 79 -0.76 5.73 -17.77
N VAL A 80 -1.88 5.11 -17.40
CA VAL A 80 -2.54 5.38 -16.13
C VAL A 80 -1.55 4.99 -15.04
N LYS A 81 -0.89 5.99 -14.45
CA LYS A 81 -0.17 5.80 -13.20
C LYS A 81 -1.19 5.92 -12.08
N GLN A 82 -1.63 4.79 -11.53
CA GLN A 82 -2.03 4.75 -10.14
C GLN A 82 -0.87 5.31 -9.31
N GLN A 83 -1.17 6.24 -8.41
CA GLN A 83 -0.17 6.81 -7.51
C GLN A 83 0.42 5.69 -6.64
N GLY A 84 1.65 5.32 -6.98
CA GLY A 84 2.39 4.23 -6.38
C GLY A 84 3.65 3.98 -7.20
N ALA A 85 4.58 4.92 -7.21
CA ALA A 85 5.91 4.69 -7.77
C ALA A 85 6.93 5.63 -7.13
N SER A 86 7.62 5.05 -6.15
CA SER A 86 8.91 5.42 -5.60
C SER A 86 9.93 5.78 -6.69
N LEU A 87 10.77 6.76 -6.37
CA LEU A 87 11.96 7.14 -7.13
C LEU A 87 12.94 5.96 -7.13
N GLN A 88 13.20 5.36 -8.29
CA GLN A 88 14.39 4.56 -8.51
C GLN A 88 15.59 5.51 -8.61
N GLN A 89 16.44 5.51 -7.58
CA GLN A 89 17.82 5.96 -7.70
C GLN A 89 18.57 4.94 -8.54
N GLN A 90 19.05 5.35 -9.72
CA GLN A 90 20.03 4.59 -10.46
C GLN A 90 21.41 4.85 -9.84
N THR A 91 21.96 3.82 -9.22
CA THR A 91 23.37 3.72 -8.84
C THR A 91 24.22 3.63 -10.11
N HIS A 92 25.07 4.64 -10.34
CA HIS A 92 26.17 4.53 -11.31
C HIS A 92 27.47 4.31 -10.53
N ASN A 93 28.03 3.11 -10.67
CA ASN A 93 29.41 2.80 -10.33
C ASN A 93 30.36 3.59 -11.25
N GLN A 94 31.36 4.26 -10.68
CA GLN A 94 32.68 4.38 -11.29
C GLN A 94 33.75 4.72 -10.22
N ARG A 95 34.67 3.77 -10.02
CA ARG A 95 36.02 4.03 -9.51
C ARG A 95 36.85 4.64 -10.65
N ASN A 96 37.48 5.78 -10.41
CA ASN A 96 38.88 6.02 -10.74
C ASN A 96 39.32 7.40 -10.18
N GLY A 97 40.49 7.41 -9.56
CA GLY A 97 41.07 8.57 -8.89
C GLY A 97 41.65 9.61 -9.84
N GLY A 98 41.82 10.82 -9.30
CA GLY A 98 42.54 11.93 -9.91
C GLY A 98 42.19 13.27 -9.27
N GLN A 99 43.06 13.77 -8.38
CA GLN A 99 43.04 15.14 -7.88
C GLN A 99 43.08 16.14 -9.05
N LYS A 100 42.19 17.14 -9.08
CA LYS A 100 42.47 18.47 -9.65
C LYS A 100 41.75 19.58 -8.90
N THR A 101 42.49 20.67 -8.79
CA THR A 101 42.35 21.91 -8.05
C THR A 101 41.28 22.87 -8.57
N HIS A 102 40.90 23.83 -7.72
CA HIS A 102 40.00 24.96 -8.00
C HIS A 102 40.32 25.72 -9.30
N ALA A 103 39.29 25.99 -10.11
CA ALA A 103 39.28 27.10 -11.07
C ALA A 103 37.86 27.70 -11.18
N ARG A 104 37.83 29.04 -11.24
CA ARG A 104 36.66 29.93 -11.29
C ARG A 104 35.78 29.73 -12.54
N GLY A 105 34.48 29.96 -12.35
CA GLY A 105 33.60 30.68 -13.28
C GLY A 105 33.22 29.99 -14.59
N THR A 106 32.06 29.33 -14.62
CA THR A 106 31.32 29.05 -15.85
C THR A 106 29.83 29.34 -15.61
N PRO A 107 29.08 29.94 -16.56
CA PRO A 107 27.66 30.27 -16.35
C PRO A 107 26.84 28.98 -16.17
N PRO A 108 25.71 29.01 -15.45
CA PRO A 108 24.94 27.80 -15.19
C PRO A 108 24.37 27.25 -16.52
N ALA A 109 24.71 25.99 -16.79
CA ALA A 109 24.12 25.21 -17.86
C ALA A 109 22.59 25.17 -17.72
N LEU A 110 21.88 25.38 -18.84
CA LEU A 110 20.43 25.34 -18.94
C LEU A 110 19.87 24.02 -18.38
N THR A 111 19.24 24.08 -17.19
CA THR A 111 18.49 22.96 -16.63
C THR A 111 17.31 22.59 -17.52
N SER A 112 17.12 21.29 -17.78
CA SER A 112 16.02 20.85 -18.63
C SER A 112 14.67 21.18 -17.97
N ARG A 113 13.63 21.49 -18.76
CA ARG A 113 12.27 21.80 -18.26
C ARG A 113 11.72 20.73 -17.29
N LYS A 114 12.20 19.48 -17.43
CA LYS A 114 11.80 18.33 -16.61
C LYS A 114 12.48 18.31 -15.23
N GLU A 115 13.74 18.73 -15.15
CA GLU A 115 14.49 18.83 -13.89
C GLU A 115 13.97 19.99 -13.04
N ARG A 116 13.73 21.16 -13.66
CA ARG A 116 13.17 22.33 -12.97
C ARG A 116 11.76 22.08 -12.42
N ALA A 117 10.91 21.36 -13.16
CA ALA A 117 9.59 20.97 -12.66
C ALA A 117 9.70 19.98 -11.47
N ALA A 118 10.68 19.08 -11.47
CA ALA A 118 10.92 18.16 -10.36
C ALA A 118 11.45 18.89 -9.11
N GLU A 119 12.33 19.87 -9.28
CA GLU A 119 12.82 20.75 -8.20
C GLU A 119 11.68 21.58 -7.60
N LEU A 120 10.83 22.20 -8.43
CA LEU A 120 9.65 22.95 -7.96
C LEU A 120 8.68 22.04 -7.19
N LEU A 121 8.40 20.84 -7.70
CA LEU A 121 7.56 19.86 -7.00
C LEU A 121 8.18 19.39 -5.67
N MET A 122 9.52 19.29 -5.59
CA MET A 122 10.22 18.98 -4.35
C MET A 122 10.12 20.13 -3.34
N MET A 123 10.32 21.37 -3.78
CA MET A 123 10.16 22.57 -2.95
C MET A 123 8.72 22.75 -2.44
N VAL A 124 7.71 22.41 -3.25
CA VAL A 124 6.30 22.39 -2.82
C VAL A 124 6.08 21.45 -1.65
N LYS A 125 6.79 20.30 -1.61
CA LYS A 125 6.68 19.33 -0.52
C LYS A 125 7.34 19.81 0.78
N THR A 126 8.46 20.51 0.71
CA THR A 126 9.20 21.00 1.88
C THR A 126 8.73 22.36 2.40
N SER A 127 8.25 23.26 1.54
CA SER A 127 8.00 24.68 1.89
C SER A 127 6.65 25.21 1.37
N ARG A 128 5.59 24.40 1.45
CA ARG A 128 4.27 24.68 0.83
C ARG A 128 3.67 26.05 1.18
N LYS A 129 3.66 26.43 2.46
CA LYS A 129 3.06 27.70 2.92
C LYS A 129 3.75 28.91 2.27
N ARG A 130 5.08 28.86 2.10
CA ARG A 130 5.89 29.93 1.50
C ARG A 130 5.69 30.04 -0.02
N MET A 131 5.38 28.93 -0.70
CA MET A 131 5.19 28.92 -2.15
C MET A 131 3.78 29.32 -2.58
N THR A 132 2.78 29.13 -1.71
CA THR A 132 1.38 29.48 -1.97
C THR A 132 1.03 30.90 -1.55
N ALA A 133 1.74 31.48 -0.59
CA ALA A 133 1.55 32.87 -0.19
C ALA A 133 1.90 33.86 -1.32
N ASP A 134 1.10 34.93 -1.40
CA ASP A 134 1.46 36.15 -2.10
C ASP A 134 2.73 36.75 -1.49
N LYS A 135 3.63 37.26 -2.34
CA LYS A 135 4.94 37.77 -1.90
C LYS A 135 5.53 38.72 -2.92
N GLU A 136 6.43 39.56 -2.44
CA GLU A 136 7.13 40.58 -3.24
C GLU A 136 6.15 41.51 -3.98
N GLY A 137 5.02 41.85 -3.36
CA GLY A 137 4.01 42.74 -3.93
C GLY A 137 3.07 42.09 -4.96
N ILE A 138 3.31 40.86 -5.40
CA ILE A 138 2.42 40.14 -6.33
C ILE A 138 1.29 39.46 -5.56
N MET A 139 0.05 39.79 -5.95
CA MET A 139 -1.18 39.15 -5.49
C MET A 139 -1.79 38.35 -6.64
N ILE A 140 -2.10 37.06 -6.41
CA ILE A 140 -2.78 36.22 -7.42
C ILE A 140 -4.12 35.73 -6.89
N THR A 141 -5.21 36.24 -7.44
CA THR A 141 -6.59 35.77 -7.16
C THR A 141 -7.12 34.92 -8.32
N SER A 142 -8.29 34.30 -8.15
CA SER A 142 -8.89 33.46 -9.19
C SER A 142 -10.40 33.62 -9.26
N ASP A 143 -10.96 33.34 -10.43
CA ASP A 143 -12.39 33.13 -10.69
C ASP A 143 -12.60 31.73 -11.30
N PRO A 144 -13.26 30.78 -10.62
CA PRO A 144 -13.91 30.91 -9.30
C PRO A 144 -12.95 31.21 -8.14
N GLU A 145 -13.47 31.81 -7.06
CA GLU A 145 -12.70 32.16 -5.88
C GLU A 145 -12.11 30.93 -5.17
N ALA A 146 -10.86 31.05 -4.70
CA ALA A 146 -10.17 29.98 -4.00
C ALA A 146 -10.64 29.87 -2.54
N ILE A 147 -10.97 28.66 -2.10
CA ILE A 147 -11.30 28.34 -0.69
C ILE A 147 -10.12 27.57 -0.10
N ASP A 148 -9.62 27.97 1.08
CA ASP A 148 -8.43 27.39 1.73
C ASP A 148 -7.17 27.34 0.83
N GLY A 149 -7.03 28.33 -0.06
CA GLY A 149 -5.89 28.44 -0.99
C GLY A 149 -5.96 27.50 -2.19
N LYS A 150 -7.13 26.92 -2.48
CA LYS A 150 -7.38 26.06 -3.64
C LYS A 150 -8.64 26.45 -4.39
N VAL A 151 -8.58 26.42 -5.72
CA VAL A 151 -9.77 26.59 -6.56
C VAL A 151 -10.49 25.25 -6.65
N HIS A 152 -11.74 25.20 -6.21
CA HIS A 152 -12.56 23.99 -6.27
C HIS A 152 -13.62 24.12 -7.36
N VAL A 153 -13.60 23.19 -8.32
CA VAL A 153 -14.49 23.22 -9.48
C VAL A 153 -15.17 21.86 -9.64
N SER A 154 -16.51 21.85 -9.55
CA SER A 154 -17.33 20.67 -9.83
C SER A 154 -17.93 20.78 -11.22
N VAL A 155 -17.66 19.82 -12.10
CA VAL A 155 -18.06 19.89 -13.51
C VAL A 155 -18.66 18.58 -14.00
N THR A 156 -19.60 18.71 -14.94
CA THR A 156 -20.19 17.58 -15.65
C THR A 156 -19.22 17.04 -16.70
N LEU A 157 -19.26 15.73 -16.93
CA LEU A 157 -18.40 15.05 -17.91
C LEU A 157 -18.53 15.72 -19.29
N GLN A 158 -17.39 15.95 -19.96
CA GLN A 158 -17.29 16.57 -21.29
C GLN A 158 -17.74 18.05 -21.38
N GLN A 159 -18.10 18.69 -20.27
CA GLN A 159 -18.37 20.13 -20.27
C GLN A 159 -17.06 20.91 -20.13
N PRO A 160 -16.80 21.91 -21.00
CA PRO A 160 -15.66 22.79 -20.83
C PRO A 160 -15.88 23.71 -19.62
N PHE A 161 -14.81 23.97 -18.89
CA PHE A 161 -14.80 24.98 -17.82
C PHE A 161 -13.52 25.80 -17.87
N VAL A 162 -13.58 26.96 -17.23
CA VAL A 162 -12.53 27.96 -17.25
C VAL A 162 -12.24 28.41 -15.83
N VAL A 163 -10.96 28.53 -15.49
CA VAL A 163 -10.50 29.21 -14.28
C VAL A 163 -9.60 30.37 -14.72
N THR A 164 -9.94 31.59 -14.35
CA THR A 164 -9.14 32.77 -14.65
C THR A 164 -8.31 33.12 -13.42
N PHE A 165 -7.02 33.35 -13.60
CA PHE A 165 -6.12 33.85 -12.56
C PHE A 165 -5.81 35.31 -12.82
N HIS A 166 -6.11 36.17 -11.84
CA HIS A 166 -5.80 37.59 -11.90
C HIS A 166 -4.50 37.84 -11.15
N ILE A 167 -3.49 38.31 -11.87
CA ILE A 167 -2.18 38.65 -11.34
C ILE A 167 -2.13 40.17 -11.19
N GLU A 168 -1.98 40.67 -9.97
CA GLU A 168 -1.92 42.09 -9.67
C GLU A 168 -0.61 42.45 -8.98
N ASN A 169 0.09 43.47 -9.47
CA ASN A 169 1.23 44.04 -8.76
C ASN A 169 0.75 45.11 -7.78
N LYS A 170 0.63 44.78 -6.50
CA LYS A 170 0.32 45.72 -5.41
C LYS A 170 1.57 46.27 -4.70
N GLY A 171 2.76 45.90 -5.18
CA GLY A 171 4.02 46.39 -4.65
C GLY A 171 4.38 47.77 -5.19
N THR A 172 5.53 48.28 -4.74
CA THR A 172 6.15 49.51 -5.25
C THR A 172 7.20 49.26 -6.33
N ASP A 173 7.65 48.01 -6.46
CA ASP A 173 8.72 47.61 -7.38
C ASP A 173 8.16 47.23 -8.75
N PHE A 174 8.98 47.43 -9.78
CA PHE A 174 8.73 46.91 -11.12
C PHE A 174 9.06 45.42 -11.19
N ILE A 175 8.16 44.63 -11.79
CA ILE A 175 8.25 43.17 -11.78
C ILE A 175 8.08 42.65 -13.20
N HIS A 176 8.98 41.75 -13.61
CA HIS A 176 8.82 40.97 -14.82
C HIS A 176 8.11 39.67 -14.51
N PHE A 177 6.93 39.46 -15.10
CA PHE A 177 6.29 38.16 -15.17
C PHE A 177 6.94 37.35 -16.30
N THR A 178 7.66 36.28 -15.94
CA THR A 178 8.60 35.62 -16.84
C THR A 178 8.08 34.31 -17.42
N ASN A 179 7.24 33.57 -16.70
CA ASN A 179 6.76 32.27 -17.15
C ASN A 179 5.59 31.78 -16.31
N TYR A 180 4.76 30.90 -16.87
CA TYR A 180 3.76 30.14 -16.12
C TYR A 180 3.65 28.71 -16.65
N THR A 181 3.49 27.73 -15.74
CA THR A 181 3.42 26.31 -16.13
C THR A 181 2.55 25.47 -15.21
N VAL A 182 1.88 24.45 -15.76
CA VAL A 182 1.30 23.36 -14.97
C VAL A 182 2.41 22.37 -14.62
N LEU A 183 2.60 22.10 -13.33
CA LEU A 183 3.67 21.22 -12.82
C LEU A 183 3.31 19.73 -12.93
N ASP A 184 2.03 19.40 -13.02
CA ASP A 184 1.56 18.02 -13.09
C ASP A 184 1.82 17.35 -14.45
N ARG A 185 2.09 16.03 -14.41
CA ARG A 185 2.39 15.24 -15.62
C ARG A 185 1.19 15.01 -16.52
N ILE A 186 -0.02 15.26 -16.03
CA ILE A 186 -1.27 14.96 -16.74
C ILE A 186 -1.78 16.27 -17.36
N ARG A 187 -1.86 16.30 -18.70
CA ARG A 187 -2.18 17.50 -19.48
C ARG A 187 -3.68 17.62 -19.75
N PHE A 188 -4.48 17.95 -18.73
CA PHE A 188 -5.90 18.30 -18.94
C PHE A 188 -6.18 19.81 -18.91
N PHE A 189 -5.23 20.62 -18.41
CA PHE A 189 -5.30 22.08 -18.49
C PHE A 189 -4.50 22.62 -19.68
N THR A 190 -5.10 23.57 -20.38
CA THR A 190 -4.44 24.43 -21.36
C THR A 190 -4.46 25.85 -20.83
N LEU A 191 -3.28 26.37 -20.48
CA LEU A 191 -3.11 27.76 -20.04
C LEU A 191 -2.97 28.68 -21.25
N LYS A 192 -3.63 29.82 -21.20
CA LYS A 192 -3.59 30.87 -22.23
C LYS A 192 -3.55 32.24 -21.57
N ASP A 193 -2.87 33.18 -22.21
CA ASP A 193 -2.84 34.59 -21.86
C ASP A 193 -2.76 35.41 -23.16
N GLU A 194 -3.11 36.70 -23.10
CA GLU A 194 -3.22 37.54 -24.30
C GLU A 194 -1.86 37.81 -24.97
N ARG A 195 -0.82 38.09 -24.16
CA ARG A 195 0.53 38.49 -24.60
C ARG A 195 1.52 37.33 -24.75
N ARG A 196 1.09 36.10 -24.48
CA ARG A 196 1.89 34.86 -24.58
C ARG A 196 3.21 34.94 -23.79
N VAL A 197 3.10 35.25 -22.51
CA VAL A 197 4.26 35.41 -21.62
C VAL A 197 5.14 34.15 -21.62
N THR A 198 6.42 34.34 -21.92
CA THR A 198 7.44 33.29 -21.89
C THR A 198 8.76 33.85 -21.40
N LYS A 199 9.74 32.99 -21.08
CA LYS A 199 11.07 33.46 -20.65
C LYS A 199 11.78 34.29 -21.72
N ALA A 200 11.45 34.09 -22.99
CA ALA A 200 11.98 34.87 -24.11
C ALA A 200 11.19 36.17 -24.36
N SER A 201 9.98 36.29 -23.78
CA SER A 201 9.12 37.47 -23.88
C SER A 201 8.41 37.69 -22.54
N PRO A 202 9.14 38.19 -21.53
CA PRO A 202 8.57 38.47 -20.22
C PRO A 202 7.64 39.69 -20.30
N LEU A 203 6.55 39.67 -19.53
CA LEU A 203 5.65 40.80 -19.36
C LEU A 203 6.17 41.71 -18.25
N PHE A 204 6.30 42.99 -18.54
CA PHE A 204 6.59 44.00 -17.54
C PHE A 204 5.29 44.41 -16.84
N LEU A 205 5.25 44.35 -15.51
CA LEU A 205 4.12 44.71 -14.67
C LEU A 205 4.48 45.92 -13.79
N CYS A 206 3.89 47.07 -14.09
CA CYS A 206 4.02 48.27 -13.27
C CYS A 206 3.24 48.14 -11.94
N PRO A 207 3.61 48.90 -10.90
CA PRO A 207 2.78 49.05 -9.70
C PRO A 207 1.33 49.41 -10.04
N GLY A 208 0.38 48.64 -9.52
CA GLY A 208 -1.06 48.75 -9.79
C GLY A 208 -1.57 48.04 -11.05
N GLU A 209 -0.69 47.50 -11.90
CA GLU A 209 -1.08 46.80 -13.13
C GLU A 209 -1.61 45.39 -12.85
N ARG A 210 -2.58 44.97 -13.68
CA ARG A 210 -3.25 43.66 -13.59
C ARG A 210 -3.10 42.91 -14.91
N TYR A 211 -2.98 41.58 -14.80
CA TYR A 211 -2.86 40.70 -15.94
C TYR A 211 -3.50 39.33 -15.71
N ASP A 212 -4.17 38.79 -16.73
CA ASP A 212 -4.97 37.58 -16.61
C ASP A 212 -4.33 36.38 -17.31
N VAL A 213 -4.36 35.23 -16.63
CA VAL A 213 -3.99 33.93 -17.19
C VAL A 213 -5.17 32.97 -17.06
N VAL A 214 -5.61 32.43 -18.18
CA VAL A 214 -6.83 31.61 -18.28
C VAL A 214 -6.48 30.13 -18.42
N ALA A 215 -7.03 29.30 -17.54
CA ALA A 215 -6.91 27.85 -17.56
C ALA A 215 -8.17 27.21 -18.15
N HIS A 216 -8.07 26.68 -19.37
CA HIS A 216 -9.13 25.93 -20.02
C HIS A 216 -8.98 24.43 -19.78
N CYS A 217 -10.09 23.76 -19.49
CA CYS A 217 -10.09 22.32 -19.30
C CYS A 217 -11.38 21.66 -19.82
N THR A 218 -11.25 20.42 -20.31
CA THR A 218 -12.37 19.56 -20.67
C THR A 218 -12.01 18.13 -20.28
N LEU A 219 -12.76 17.56 -19.35
CA LEU A 219 -12.48 16.23 -18.78
C LEU A 219 -13.36 15.16 -19.41
N LYS A 220 -12.74 14.02 -19.76
CA LYS A 220 -13.41 12.86 -20.39
C LYS A 220 -13.62 11.69 -19.43
N HIS A 221 -13.23 11.84 -18.16
CA HIS A 221 -13.29 10.78 -17.17
C HIS A 221 -13.87 11.29 -15.85
N TYR A 222 -14.56 10.41 -15.13
CA TYR A 222 -14.95 10.65 -13.74
C TYR A 222 -13.73 10.56 -12.82
N GLY A 223 -13.72 11.36 -11.75
CA GLY A 223 -12.66 11.34 -10.76
C GLY A 223 -12.32 12.69 -10.14
N TYR A 224 -11.20 12.69 -9.42
CA TYR A 224 -10.61 13.85 -8.77
C TYR A 224 -9.30 14.21 -9.48
N PHE A 225 -9.22 15.42 -10.03
CA PHE A 225 -8.13 15.88 -10.88
C PHE A 225 -7.46 17.13 -10.26
N PRO A 226 -6.43 16.94 -9.41
CA PRO A 226 -5.67 18.05 -8.87
C PRO A 226 -4.66 18.55 -9.91
N ALA A 227 -4.48 19.87 -9.99
CA ALA A 227 -3.46 20.52 -10.78
C ALA A 227 -2.75 21.63 -10.01
N THR A 228 -1.44 21.73 -10.17
CA THR A 228 -0.61 22.78 -9.57
C THR A 228 -0.06 23.68 -10.67
N ILE A 229 -0.39 24.97 -10.61
CA ILE A 229 0.11 26.00 -11.55
C ILE A 229 1.16 26.85 -10.84
N CYS A 230 2.30 27.03 -11.50
CA CYS A 230 3.42 27.83 -11.03
C CYS A 230 3.57 29.08 -11.90
N PHE A 231 3.59 30.25 -11.28
CA PHE A 231 3.85 31.56 -11.89
C PHE A 231 5.24 32.04 -11.45
N GLU A 232 6.11 32.37 -12.41
CA GLU A 232 7.50 32.77 -12.18
C GLU A 232 7.69 34.26 -12.46
N PHE A 233 8.31 34.97 -11.52
CA PHE A 233 8.53 36.41 -11.55
C PHE A 233 10.00 36.76 -11.30
N GLN A 234 10.41 37.94 -11.75
CA GLN A 234 11.71 38.52 -11.51
C GLN A 234 11.57 39.98 -11.10
N LEU A 235 12.14 40.35 -9.95
CA LEU A 235 12.22 41.74 -9.49
C LEU A 235 13.27 42.50 -10.29
N ASP A 236 12.92 43.72 -10.71
CA ASP A 236 13.84 44.63 -11.38
C ASP A 236 14.66 45.41 -10.34
N ARG A 237 15.74 44.79 -9.86
CA ARG A 237 16.67 45.30 -8.84
C ARG A 237 18.12 45.14 -9.33
N PRO A 238 19.10 45.89 -8.77
CA PRO A 238 20.51 45.80 -9.17
C PRO A 238 21.07 44.37 -9.12
N GLU A 239 20.57 43.56 -8.17
CA GLU A 239 20.70 42.11 -8.19
C GLU A 239 19.33 41.48 -8.52
N PRO A 240 19.18 40.83 -9.68
CA PRO A 240 17.91 40.28 -10.11
C PRO A 240 17.50 39.10 -9.23
N MET A 241 16.39 39.25 -8.50
CA MET A 241 15.83 38.21 -7.64
C MET A 241 14.64 37.54 -8.34
N THR A 242 14.71 36.22 -8.52
CA THR A 242 13.60 35.43 -9.07
C THR A 242 12.81 34.74 -7.97
N PHE A 243 11.49 34.70 -8.12
CA PHE A 243 10.60 34.01 -7.20
C PHE A 243 9.43 33.38 -7.96
N CYS A 244 8.71 32.47 -7.30
CA CYS A 244 7.51 31.86 -7.87
C CYS A 244 6.36 31.79 -6.86
N VAL A 245 5.15 31.95 -7.37
CA VAL A 245 3.89 31.81 -6.64
C VAL A 245 3.11 30.65 -7.25
N ILE A 246 2.54 29.80 -6.40
CA ILE A 246 1.83 28.59 -6.83
C ILE A 246 0.35 28.69 -6.47
N ARG A 247 -0.51 28.18 -7.37
CA ARG A 247 -1.95 28.00 -7.14
C ARG A 247 -2.37 26.57 -7.46
N GLU A 248 -3.28 26.04 -6.65
CA GLU A 248 -3.82 24.69 -6.80
C GLU A 248 -5.27 24.76 -7.32
N ILE A 249 -5.59 23.91 -8.30
CA ILE A 249 -6.95 23.68 -8.79
C ILE A 249 -7.33 22.24 -8.51
N ASN A 250 -8.51 22.02 -7.95
CA ASN A 250 -9.10 20.70 -7.76
C ASN A 250 -10.39 20.60 -8.57
N VAL A 251 -10.38 19.73 -9.56
CA VAL A 251 -11.54 19.50 -10.42
C VAL A 251 -12.16 18.16 -10.06
N VAL A 252 -13.48 18.16 -9.85
CA VAL A 252 -14.23 16.97 -9.45
C VAL A 252 -15.30 16.68 -10.50
N VAL A 253 -15.22 15.48 -11.08
CA VAL A 253 -16.20 14.94 -12.02
C VAL A 253 -16.85 13.72 -11.39
N GLN A 254 -18.08 13.85 -10.90
CA GLN A 254 -18.80 12.79 -10.19
C GLN A 254 -19.93 12.22 -11.04
N THR A 255 -20.25 10.94 -10.79
CA THR A 255 -21.51 10.33 -11.27
C THR A 255 -22.67 10.77 -10.38
N THR A 256 -23.90 10.60 -10.86
CA THR A 256 -25.12 10.83 -10.04
C THR A 256 -25.10 10.00 -8.76
N LEU A 257 -24.74 8.72 -8.87
CA LEU A 257 -24.59 7.83 -7.70
C LEU A 257 -23.51 8.32 -6.72
N ALA A 258 -22.38 8.83 -7.20
CA ALA A 258 -21.33 9.36 -6.32
C ALA A 258 -21.77 10.64 -5.60
N ALA A 259 -22.65 11.44 -6.20
CA ALA A 259 -23.26 12.60 -5.56
C ALA A 259 -24.28 12.17 -4.49
N GLU A 260 -25.09 11.13 -4.75
CA GLU A 260 -26.02 10.54 -3.78
C GLU A 260 -25.30 9.90 -2.58
N LEU A 261 -24.16 9.25 -2.83
CA LEU A 261 -23.28 8.68 -1.81
C LEU A 261 -22.34 9.72 -1.17
N GLY A 262 -22.55 11.01 -1.47
CA GLY A 262 -21.77 12.10 -0.91
C GLY A 262 -21.92 12.18 0.62
N PRO A 263 -20.93 12.77 1.32
CA PRO A 263 -21.02 12.95 2.75
C PRO A 263 -22.24 13.81 3.11
N VAL A 264 -23.15 13.26 3.90
CA VAL A 264 -24.40 13.92 4.35
C VAL A 264 -24.15 15.06 5.36
N ALA A 265 -22.93 15.15 5.89
CA ALA A 265 -22.50 16.19 6.80
C ALA A 265 -21.00 16.52 6.59
N PRO A 266 -20.55 17.76 6.86
CA PRO A 266 -19.15 18.12 6.79
C PRO A 266 -18.29 17.22 7.68
N TYR A 267 -17.14 16.79 7.16
CA TYR A 267 -16.17 16.02 7.95
C TYR A 267 -15.71 16.87 9.15
N LYS A 268 -16.15 16.50 10.35
CA LYS A 268 -15.63 17.07 11.60
C LYS A 268 -14.41 16.26 12.01
N ARG A 269 -13.25 16.90 12.03
CA ARG A 269 -12.03 16.32 12.61
C ARG A 269 -12.32 16.05 14.08
N PHE A 270 -12.46 14.78 14.45
CA PHE A 270 -12.68 14.39 15.84
C PHE A 270 -11.46 14.84 16.67
N ARG A 271 -11.67 15.82 17.55
CA ARG A 271 -10.73 16.19 18.60
C ARG A 271 -11.36 15.77 19.92
N VAL A 272 -10.89 14.67 20.49
CA VAL A 272 -11.09 14.45 21.93
C VAL A 272 -9.83 13.82 22.51
N ILE A 273 -9.03 14.64 23.19
CA ILE A 273 -8.26 14.15 24.34
C ILE A 273 -8.80 14.96 25.52
N ARG A 274 -9.88 14.46 26.14
CA ARG A 274 -10.19 14.86 27.53
C ARG A 274 -9.19 14.13 28.42
N SER A 275 -8.58 14.83 29.37
CA SER A 275 -7.70 14.21 30.36
C SER A 275 -8.50 13.15 31.12
N LYS A 276 -8.03 11.91 31.10
CA LYS A 276 -8.72 10.80 31.77
C LYS A 276 -8.50 10.92 33.29
N PRO A 277 -9.56 10.85 34.11
CA PRO A 277 -9.39 10.70 35.55
C PRO A 277 -8.66 9.37 35.85
N ALA A 278 -7.82 9.37 36.88
CA ALA A 278 -7.22 8.14 37.38
C ALA A 278 -8.34 7.26 37.99
N PHE A 279 -8.68 6.17 37.31
CA PHE A 279 -9.76 5.27 37.72
C PHE A 279 -9.46 4.60 39.07
N SER A 280 -10.46 4.47 39.93
CA SER A 280 -10.32 3.80 41.23
C SER A 280 -10.77 2.33 41.21
N GLN A 281 -11.70 1.93 40.32
CA GLN A 281 -12.16 0.53 40.23
C GLN A 281 -12.42 0.05 38.79
N ILE A 282 -11.86 -1.11 38.42
CA ILE A 282 -12.19 -1.83 37.18
C ILE A 282 -13.06 -3.04 37.53
N VAL A 283 -14.19 -3.19 36.86
CA VAL A 283 -15.12 -4.30 37.01
C VAL A 283 -15.10 -5.14 35.74
N GLU A 284 -14.72 -6.42 35.86
CA GLU A 284 -14.62 -7.33 34.72
C GLU A 284 -15.98 -7.69 34.11
N GLY A 285 -15.99 -7.97 32.82
CA GLY A 285 -17.18 -8.44 32.09
C GLY A 285 -17.32 -9.96 32.12
N VAL A 286 -18.43 -10.44 31.55
CA VAL A 286 -18.66 -11.89 31.35
C VAL A 286 -18.29 -12.23 29.91
N PRO A 287 -17.44 -13.25 29.63
CA PRO A 287 -17.07 -13.61 28.26
C PRO A 287 -18.20 -14.37 27.54
N PRO A 288 -18.19 -14.43 26.20
CA PRO A 288 -19.15 -15.23 25.46
C PRO A 288 -19.00 -16.73 25.77
N PRO A 289 -20.10 -17.51 25.78
CA PRO A 289 -20.08 -18.94 26.10
C PRO A 289 -19.07 -19.75 25.28
N SER A 290 -18.91 -19.41 23.99
CA SER A 290 -17.94 -20.04 23.07
C SER A 290 -16.49 -20.02 23.56
N SER A 291 -16.13 -19.09 24.46
CA SER A 291 -14.78 -19.03 25.06
C SER A 291 -14.53 -20.18 26.04
N ALA A 292 -15.56 -20.70 26.70
CA ALA A 292 -15.44 -21.78 27.68
C ALA A 292 -15.38 -23.18 27.04
N VAL A 293 -15.78 -23.31 25.76
CA VAL A 293 -15.93 -24.59 25.07
C VAL A 293 -14.65 -25.02 24.33
N GLN A 294 -13.62 -24.18 24.31
CA GLN A 294 -12.39 -24.44 23.55
C GLN A 294 -11.66 -25.69 24.08
N GLN A 295 -11.53 -26.73 23.25
CA GLN A 295 -10.96 -28.02 23.65
C GLN A 295 -9.43 -28.00 23.66
N MET A 296 -8.81 -27.34 22.68
CA MET A 296 -7.34 -27.25 22.66
C MET A 296 -6.84 -26.39 23.84
N PRO A 297 -5.86 -26.84 24.63
CA PRO A 297 -5.28 -26.03 25.69
C PRO A 297 -4.29 -24.97 25.15
N THR A 298 -3.94 -24.00 25.99
CA THR A 298 -2.85 -23.06 25.75
C THR A 298 -1.58 -23.58 26.41
N VAL A 299 -0.78 -24.31 25.63
CA VAL A 299 0.48 -24.92 26.11
C VAL A 299 1.61 -23.88 26.10
N ILE A 300 1.70 -23.09 25.02
CA ILE A 300 2.70 -22.03 24.88
C ILE A 300 2.04 -20.68 25.12
N LYS A 301 2.35 -20.05 26.25
CA LYS A 301 1.81 -18.72 26.60
C LYS A 301 2.34 -17.64 25.66
N LEU A 302 1.44 -16.80 25.19
CA LEU A 302 1.78 -15.59 24.43
C LEU A 302 2.25 -14.52 25.42
N ARG A 303 3.42 -13.93 25.18
CA ARG A 303 3.95 -12.84 26.00
C ARG A 303 3.14 -11.56 25.78
N ASP A 304 3.10 -10.71 26.80
CA ASP A 304 2.53 -9.37 26.70
C ASP A 304 3.62 -8.42 26.17
N TYR A 305 3.66 -8.20 24.85
CA TYR A 305 4.64 -7.36 24.17
C TYR A 305 4.28 -5.89 24.35
N LYS A 306 4.45 -5.36 25.56
CA LYS A 306 4.09 -3.97 25.88
C LYS A 306 4.92 -2.98 25.07
N CYS A 307 4.25 -2.16 24.27
CA CYS A 307 4.88 -1.05 23.56
C CYS A 307 5.55 -0.06 24.54
N PRO A 308 6.86 0.18 24.43
CA PRO A 308 7.57 1.10 25.32
C PRO A 308 7.03 2.53 25.26
N TYR A 309 6.96 3.21 26.41
CA TYR A 309 6.41 4.56 26.52
C TYR A 309 7.08 5.57 25.57
N HIS A 310 8.42 5.52 25.46
CA HIS A 310 9.16 6.42 24.57
C HIS A 310 8.79 6.21 23.10
N ILE A 311 8.49 4.98 22.67
CA ILE A 311 8.03 4.70 21.29
C ILE A 311 6.63 5.27 21.05
N LYS A 312 5.72 5.15 22.03
CA LYS A 312 4.39 5.77 21.94
C LYS A 312 4.46 7.29 21.83
N GLU A 313 5.32 7.91 22.64
CA GLU A 313 5.54 9.35 22.61
C GLU A 313 6.10 9.80 21.25
N LEU A 314 7.12 9.11 20.75
CA LEU A 314 7.74 9.33 19.45
C LEU A 314 6.73 9.21 18.30
N ALA A 315 5.90 8.16 18.31
CA ALA A 315 4.86 7.97 17.31
C ALA A 315 3.81 9.09 17.33
N LYS A 316 3.33 9.49 18.53
CA LYS A 316 2.36 10.58 18.69
C LYS A 316 2.90 11.92 18.19
N ARG A 317 4.19 12.17 18.37
CA ARG A 317 4.88 13.39 17.92
C ARG A 317 5.43 13.28 16.49
N ARG A 318 5.08 12.22 15.73
CA ARG A 318 5.54 11.99 14.35
C ARG A 318 7.06 12.01 14.18
N MET A 319 7.80 11.57 15.20
CA MET A 319 9.27 11.62 15.22
C MET A 319 9.85 13.04 15.08
N ASP A 320 9.12 14.07 15.50
CA ASP A 320 9.63 15.43 15.56
C ASP A 320 10.48 15.64 16.84
N PRO A 321 11.77 16.00 16.72
CA PRO A 321 12.67 16.12 17.85
C PRO A 321 12.44 17.36 18.75
N GLU A 322 11.72 18.39 18.30
CA GLU A 322 11.64 19.66 19.03
C GLU A 322 10.84 19.54 20.36
N ASP A 323 9.77 18.75 20.36
CA ASP A 323 8.76 18.65 21.44
C ASP A 323 8.82 17.38 22.31
N LEU A 324 9.94 16.65 22.29
CA LEU A 324 10.08 15.37 22.99
C LEU A 324 10.54 15.49 24.45
N SER A 325 10.07 14.57 25.30
CA SER A 325 10.59 14.38 26.67
C SER A 325 12.09 14.05 26.66
N PRO A 326 12.83 14.30 27.76
CA PRO A 326 14.26 13.96 27.85
C PRO A 326 14.55 12.46 27.67
N SER A 327 13.57 11.59 28.00
CA SER A 327 13.68 10.15 27.76
C SER A 327 13.51 9.81 26.29
N ALA A 328 12.52 10.39 25.61
CA ALA A 328 12.31 10.19 24.18
C ALA A 328 13.47 10.78 23.35
N LYS A 329 14.00 11.96 23.71
CA LYS A 329 15.18 12.55 23.06
C LYS A 329 16.41 11.64 23.12
N ARG A 330 16.68 11.01 24.27
CA ARG A 330 17.79 10.05 24.42
C ARG A 330 17.64 8.80 23.56
N ASN A 331 16.42 8.31 23.38
CA ASN A 331 16.14 7.10 22.60
C ASN A 331 15.92 7.36 21.10
N PHE A 332 15.75 8.62 20.70
CA PHE A 332 15.49 9.01 19.30
C PHE A 332 16.57 8.49 18.34
N ALA A 333 17.83 8.84 18.58
CA ALA A 333 18.93 8.47 17.68
C ALA A 333 19.14 6.94 17.56
N PRO A 334 19.12 6.15 18.65
CA PRO A 334 19.17 4.68 18.56
C PRO A 334 18.00 4.07 17.77
N VAL A 335 16.79 4.59 17.97
CA VAL A 335 15.57 4.11 17.27
C VAL A 335 15.68 4.41 15.78
N MET A 336 16.04 5.63 15.39
CA MET A 336 16.22 6.00 13.99
C MET A 336 17.33 5.19 13.32
N LYS A 337 18.47 5.02 14.00
CA LYS A 337 19.56 4.17 13.51
C LYS A 337 19.11 2.75 13.20
N LEU A 338 18.27 2.15 14.05
CA LEU A 338 17.73 0.81 13.81
C LEU A 338 16.76 0.76 12.62
N LEU A 339 15.89 1.76 12.48
CA LEU A 339 14.95 1.87 11.37
C LEU A 339 15.63 2.09 10.01
N GLU A 340 16.74 2.82 10.00
CA GLU A 340 17.51 3.15 8.79
C GLU A 340 18.53 2.08 8.41
N SER A 341 18.96 1.24 9.37
CA SER A 341 19.89 0.15 9.08
C SER A 341 19.33 -0.83 8.03
N PRO A 342 20.14 -1.43 7.15
CA PRO A 342 19.66 -2.52 6.27
C PRO A 342 19.13 -3.70 7.08
N LEU A 343 18.06 -4.35 6.63
CA LEU A 343 17.49 -5.50 7.33
C LEU A 343 18.40 -6.72 7.14
N ASP A 344 18.79 -7.36 8.25
CA ASP A 344 19.55 -8.61 8.27
C ASP A 344 19.07 -9.51 9.42
N MET A 345 19.58 -10.75 9.49
CA MET A 345 19.16 -11.68 10.54
C MET A 345 19.55 -11.22 11.97
N LYS A 346 20.61 -10.41 12.13
CA LYS A 346 21.07 -9.94 13.45
C LYS A 346 20.18 -8.84 14.02
N ASN A 347 19.58 -8.03 13.16
CA ASN A 347 18.67 -6.96 13.56
C ASN A 347 17.19 -7.27 13.33
N TYR A 348 16.88 -8.42 12.71
CA TYR A 348 15.55 -8.81 12.27
C TYR A 348 14.46 -8.64 13.34
N ALA A 349 14.57 -9.38 14.45
CA ALA A 349 13.57 -9.35 15.51
C ALA A 349 13.43 -7.95 16.09
N ARG A 350 14.56 -7.32 16.48
CA ARG A 350 14.58 -5.97 17.07
C ARG A 350 13.92 -4.92 16.18
N ARG A 351 14.19 -4.96 14.87
CA ARG A 351 13.62 -4.01 13.92
C ARG A 351 12.12 -4.24 13.73
N PHE A 352 11.68 -5.49 13.57
CA PHE A 352 10.25 -5.76 13.42
C PHE A 352 9.46 -5.52 14.71
N HIS A 353 10.02 -5.79 15.91
CA HIS A 353 9.40 -5.35 17.17
C HIS A 353 9.16 -3.84 17.17
N LEU A 354 10.15 -3.06 16.75
CA LEU A 354 10.02 -1.60 16.68
C LEU A 354 8.92 -1.19 15.68
N LEU A 355 8.90 -1.74 14.46
CA LEU A 355 7.88 -1.45 13.46
C LEU A 355 6.46 -1.82 13.94
N LEU A 356 6.31 -2.98 14.59
CA LEU A 356 5.05 -3.44 15.18
C LEU A 356 4.58 -2.51 16.31
N HIS A 357 5.48 -2.02 17.16
CA HIS A 357 5.13 -1.05 18.20
C HIS A 357 4.74 0.32 17.64
N LEU A 358 5.32 0.74 16.51
CA LEU A 358 4.90 1.94 15.79
C LEU A 358 3.52 1.79 15.15
N GLU A 359 3.21 0.60 14.63
CA GLU A 359 1.87 0.26 14.14
C GLU A 359 0.85 0.24 15.29
N GLU A 360 1.17 -0.43 16.40
CA GLU A 360 0.34 -0.46 17.61
C GLU A 360 0.03 0.94 18.13
N ALA A 361 1.02 1.83 18.18
CA ALA A 361 0.83 3.20 18.65
C ALA A 361 -0.15 3.97 17.75
N GLN A 362 -0.10 3.77 16.43
CA GLN A 362 -1.07 4.38 15.51
C GLN A 362 -2.45 3.74 15.65
N MET A 363 -2.54 2.42 15.79
CA MET A 363 -3.80 1.70 16.04
C MET A 363 -4.50 2.18 17.32
N GLU A 364 -3.74 2.41 18.40
CA GLU A 364 -4.27 2.94 19.66
C GLU A 364 -4.85 4.36 19.50
N VAL A 365 -4.24 5.21 18.68
CA VAL A 365 -4.78 6.55 18.36
C VAL A 365 -6.02 6.42 17.48
N ASP A 366 -5.98 5.54 16.49
CA ASP A 366 -7.06 5.40 15.53
C ASP A 366 -8.34 4.83 16.15
N ILE A 367 -8.21 3.86 17.05
CA ILE A 367 -9.37 3.23 17.69
C ILE A 367 -10.10 4.19 18.65
N GLN A 368 -9.35 5.10 19.29
CA GLN A 368 -9.92 6.15 20.15
C GLN A 368 -10.79 7.13 19.38
N ASN A 369 -10.62 7.26 18.06
CA ASN A 369 -11.49 8.11 17.23
C ASN A 369 -12.93 7.57 17.13
N TYR A 370 -13.17 6.33 17.55
CA TYR A 370 -14.50 5.72 17.56
C TYR A 370 -15.16 5.75 18.94
N ASP A 371 -14.47 6.24 19.97
CA ASP A 371 -15.04 6.36 21.33
C ASP A 371 -16.38 7.11 21.28
N LEU A 372 -17.37 6.58 21.99
CA LEU A 372 -18.72 7.12 22.01
C LEU A 372 -18.98 7.78 23.37
N HIS A 373 -19.75 8.86 23.35
CA HIS A 373 -20.07 9.65 24.55
C HIS A 373 -21.57 9.75 24.77
N GLU A 374 -21.96 9.78 26.04
CA GLU A 374 -23.36 9.92 26.49
C GLU A 374 -24.34 8.94 25.82
N GLN A 375 -23.89 7.73 25.52
CA GLN A 375 -24.69 6.74 24.83
C GLN A 375 -25.62 5.99 25.77
N ILE A 376 -26.80 5.67 25.26
CA ILE A 376 -27.78 4.83 25.95
C ILE A 376 -27.58 3.38 25.49
N MET A 377 -27.72 2.45 26.42
CA MET A 377 -27.79 1.02 26.13
C MET A 377 -29.21 0.52 26.37
N THR A 378 -29.57 -0.58 25.70
CA THR A 378 -30.84 -1.28 25.92
C THR A 378 -30.58 -2.71 26.33
N GLN A 379 -31.42 -3.28 27.20
CA GLN A 379 -31.30 -4.70 27.53
C GLN A 379 -31.72 -5.56 26.33
N ASP A 380 -30.97 -6.63 26.06
CA ASP A 380 -31.27 -7.53 24.96
C ASP A 380 -32.62 -8.25 25.20
N PRO A 381 -33.51 -8.32 24.19
CA PRO A 381 -34.84 -8.89 24.34
C PRO A 381 -34.84 -10.42 24.53
N THR A 382 -33.79 -11.11 24.07
CA THR A 382 -33.64 -12.57 24.12
C THR A 382 -32.83 -13.04 25.33
N ASN A 383 -31.88 -12.24 25.81
CA ASN A 383 -30.99 -12.57 26.91
C ASN A 383 -30.79 -11.34 27.82
N LYS A 384 -31.52 -11.32 28.94
CA LYS A 384 -31.48 -10.23 29.92
C LYS A 384 -30.10 -9.97 30.55
N ASN A 385 -29.13 -10.87 30.37
CA ASN A 385 -27.76 -10.67 30.85
C ASN A 385 -26.88 -9.85 29.89
N LEU A 386 -27.41 -9.46 28.72
CA LEU A 386 -26.69 -8.69 27.71
C LEU A 386 -27.28 -7.29 27.59
N LEU A 387 -26.40 -6.33 27.35
CA LEU A 387 -26.77 -4.96 26.98
C LEU A 387 -26.35 -4.71 25.53
N GLU A 388 -27.22 -4.05 24.78
CA GLU A 388 -26.99 -3.64 23.40
C GLU A 388 -26.62 -2.16 23.36
N ILE A 389 -25.60 -1.84 22.56
CA ILE A 389 -25.24 -0.46 22.22
C ILE A 389 -25.25 -0.26 20.71
N LYS A 390 -25.73 0.91 20.26
CA LYS A 390 -25.63 1.31 18.87
C LYS A 390 -24.23 1.81 18.55
N VAL A 391 -23.58 1.16 17.58
CA VAL A 391 -22.24 1.49 17.09
C VAL A 391 -22.33 1.65 15.57
N PRO A 392 -22.53 2.88 15.07
CA PRO A 392 -22.61 3.13 13.63
C PRO A 392 -21.33 2.69 12.90
N GLY A 393 -21.46 2.01 11.76
CA GLY A 393 -20.33 1.58 10.94
C GLY A 393 -19.62 0.29 11.42
N VAL A 394 -20.06 -0.34 12.51
CA VAL A 394 -19.41 -1.54 13.06
C VAL A 394 -19.42 -2.72 12.07
N ALA A 395 -20.49 -2.91 11.30
CA ALA A 395 -20.53 -3.94 10.26
C ALA A 395 -19.52 -3.73 9.12
N GLU A 396 -19.05 -2.49 8.92
CA GLU A 396 -17.98 -2.16 7.97
C GLU A 396 -16.58 -2.27 8.59
N ASN A 397 -16.48 -2.83 9.82
CA ASN A 397 -15.27 -2.85 10.65
C ASN A 397 -14.76 -1.45 11.01
N ARG A 398 -15.68 -0.50 11.27
CA ARG A 398 -15.37 0.89 11.66
C ARG A 398 -16.25 1.32 12.85
N PRO A 399 -15.85 1.06 14.11
CA PRO A 399 -14.58 0.45 14.52
C PRO A 399 -14.51 -1.07 14.25
N SER A 400 -13.27 -1.59 14.17
CA SER A 400 -13.03 -3.03 14.06
C SER A 400 -13.30 -3.69 15.41
N VAL A 401 -14.46 -4.31 15.53
CA VAL A 401 -14.92 -5.02 16.73
C VAL A 401 -15.31 -6.43 16.35
N LEU A 402 -14.75 -7.42 17.04
CA LEU A 402 -15.03 -8.84 16.87
C LEU A 402 -15.63 -9.43 18.14
N GLN A 403 -16.26 -10.61 18.00
CA GLN A 403 -16.69 -11.39 19.16
C GLN A 403 -15.49 -11.69 20.07
N GLY A 404 -15.65 -11.47 21.38
CA GLY A 404 -14.61 -11.61 22.39
C GLY A 404 -13.81 -10.33 22.68
N ASP A 405 -13.96 -9.28 21.87
CA ASP A 405 -13.31 -7.99 22.15
C ASP A 405 -13.86 -7.33 23.41
N CYS A 406 -13.11 -6.38 23.96
CA CYS A 406 -13.46 -5.66 25.17
C CYS A 406 -13.74 -4.18 24.86
N LEU A 407 -14.86 -3.67 25.33
CA LEU A 407 -15.17 -2.24 25.36
C LEU A 407 -15.12 -1.79 26.82
N LYS A 408 -14.55 -0.63 27.10
CA LYS A 408 -14.59 -0.04 28.44
C LYS A 408 -15.76 0.92 28.52
N VAL A 409 -16.57 0.76 29.54
CA VAL A 409 -17.83 1.48 29.69
C VAL A 409 -17.82 2.15 31.05
N THR A 410 -18.00 3.46 31.06
CA THR A 410 -18.03 4.28 32.26
C THR A 410 -19.37 4.98 32.31
N ARG A 411 -20.01 5.02 33.48
CA ARG A 411 -21.27 5.75 33.60
C ARG A 411 -20.99 7.25 33.55
N CYS A 412 -21.87 8.03 32.94
CA CYS A 412 -21.69 9.48 32.88
C CYS A 412 -21.89 10.15 34.25
N ASP A 413 -22.70 9.55 35.13
CA ASP A 413 -22.97 10.01 36.50
C ASP A 413 -21.94 9.51 37.54
N ASP A 414 -21.32 8.35 37.29
CA ASP A 414 -20.23 7.80 38.10
C ASP A 414 -19.01 7.46 37.24
N LYS A 415 -18.00 8.35 37.30
CA LYS A 415 -16.72 8.18 36.61
C LYS A 415 -15.67 7.41 37.42
N SER A 416 -16.00 6.93 38.61
CA SER A 416 -15.08 6.18 39.46
C SER A 416 -14.91 4.72 39.03
N THR A 417 -15.94 4.14 38.41
CA THR A 417 -15.98 2.73 38.02
C THR A 417 -15.92 2.55 36.51
N VAL A 418 -14.98 1.72 36.04
CA VAL A 418 -14.92 1.27 34.63
C VAL A 418 -15.41 -0.17 34.54
N TYR A 419 -16.48 -0.38 33.79
CA TYR A 419 -17.02 -1.69 33.48
C TYR A 419 -16.45 -2.19 32.15
N LYS A 420 -15.93 -3.41 32.13
CA LYS A 420 -15.55 -4.07 30.87
C LYS A 420 -16.78 -4.77 30.30
N GLY A 421 -17.20 -4.36 29.11
CA GLY A 421 -18.21 -5.04 28.31
C GLY A 421 -17.52 -5.96 27.30
N LEU A 422 -17.72 -7.27 27.41
CA LEU A 422 -17.15 -8.23 26.47
C LEU A 422 -18.15 -8.52 25.33
N VAL A 423 -17.67 -8.42 24.10
CA VAL A 423 -18.49 -8.55 22.89
C VAL A 423 -18.96 -9.97 22.72
N HIS A 424 -20.28 -10.16 22.79
CA HIS A 424 -20.94 -11.43 22.54
C HIS A 424 -21.35 -11.58 21.09
N LYS A 425 -21.81 -10.49 20.46
CA LYS A 425 -22.28 -10.50 19.08
C LYS A 425 -22.14 -9.12 18.46
N VAL A 426 -21.77 -9.10 17.19
CA VAL A 426 -21.74 -7.90 16.36
C VAL A 426 -22.84 -8.04 15.31
N GLU A 427 -23.72 -7.05 15.26
CA GLU A 427 -24.84 -6.94 14.31
C GLU A 427 -24.59 -5.73 13.38
N LEU A 428 -25.57 -5.34 12.56
CA LEU A 428 -25.39 -4.31 11.51
C LEU A 428 -24.88 -2.97 12.08
N ASP A 429 -25.61 -2.39 13.03
CA ASP A 429 -25.27 -1.13 13.70
C ASP A 429 -25.24 -1.27 15.23
N ARG A 430 -25.17 -2.51 15.74
CA ARG A 430 -25.30 -2.82 17.17
C ARG A 430 -24.24 -3.81 17.63
N VAL A 431 -23.86 -3.68 18.90
CA VAL A 431 -22.96 -4.62 19.58
C VAL A 431 -23.62 -5.09 20.87
N LYS A 432 -23.64 -6.40 21.07
CA LYS A 432 -24.14 -7.04 22.29
C LYS A 432 -22.98 -7.29 23.24
N LEU A 433 -23.09 -6.75 24.45
CA LEU A 433 -22.04 -6.76 25.45
C LEU A 433 -22.50 -7.52 26.70
N GLY A 434 -21.62 -8.39 27.20
CA GLY A 434 -21.78 -9.05 28.49
C GLY A 434 -21.05 -8.31 29.58
N PHE A 435 -21.76 -7.99 30.65
CA PHE A 435 -21.25 -7.27 31.82
C PHE A 435 -21.39 -8.10 33.09
N SER A 436 -20.67 -7.71 34.14
CA SER A 436 -20.89 -8.27 35.48
C SER A 436 -22.29 -7.98 36.00
N LYS A 437 -22.77 -8.82 36.91
CA LYS A 437 -24.03 -8.62 37.65
C LYS A 437 -24.08 -7.27 38.36
N LYS A 438 -22.95 -6.75 38.85
CA LYS A 438 -22.85 -5.43 39.50
C LYS A 438 -23.42 -4.30 38.62
N LEU A 439 -23.14 -4.33 37.30
CA LEU A 439 -23.73 -3.33 36.40
C LEU A 439 -25.20 -3.63 36.11
N LEU A 440 -25.53 -4.90 35.84
CA LEU A 440 -26.89 -5.31 35.47
C LEU A 440 -27.92 -5.03 36.57
N GLU A 441 -27.55 -5.19 37.84
CA GLU A 441 -28.42 -4.96 39.00
C GLU A 441 -28.74 -3.47 39.22
N CYS A 442 -27.86 -2.58 38.81
CA CYS A 442 -28.06 -1.12 38.91
C CYS A 442 -28.42 -0.47 37.58
N PHE A 443 -28.65 -1.27 36.52
CA PHE A 443 -28.95 -0.77 35.19
C PHE A 443 -30.41 -0.31 35.12
N ILE A 444 -30.61 0.91 34.65
CA ILE A 444 -31.92 1.54 34.44
C ILE A 444 -31.96 2.06 33.00
N THR A 445 -33.12 1.97 32.36
CA THR A 445 -33.34 2.52 31.01
C THR A 445 -32.98 4.00 30.98
N ASN A 446 -32.39 4.46 29.87
CA ASN A 446 -31.90 5.84 29.64
C ASN A 446 -30.67 6.25 30.47
N MET A 447 -30.02 5.32 31.18
CA MET A 447 -28.67 5.58 31.69
C MET A 447 -27.71 5.88 30.54
N LYS A 448 -26.85 6.89 30.76
CA LYS A 448 -25.85 7.35 29.80
C LYS A 448 -24.47 6.83 30.15
N PHE A 449 -23.74 6.41 29.13
CA PHE A 449 -22.42 5.83 29.25
C PHE A 449 -21.43 6.45 28.27
N ASP A 450 -20.19 6.64 28.73
CA ASP A 450 -19.03 6.84 27.89
C ASP A 450 -18.44 5.47 27.55
N VAL A 451 -18.21 5.20 26.26
CA VAL A 451 -17.71 3.93 25.73
C VAL A 451 -16.37 4.15 25.05
N GLU A 452 -15.34 3.52 25.57
CA GLU A 452 -14.00 3.49 24.98
C GLU A 452 -13.75 2.16 24.28
N PHE A 453 -13.32 2.22 23.02
CA PHE A 453 -12.93 1.03 22.27
C PHE A 453 -11.50 0.66 22.62
N THR A 454 -11.26 -0.63 22.87
CA THR A 454 -9.92 -1.13 23.18
C THR A 454 -9.33 -1.90 22.02
N LEU A 455 -8.03 -1.71 21.80
CA LEU A 455 -7.30 -2.42 20.77
C LEU A 455 -7.10 -3.88 21.18
N ASN A 456 -7.59 -4.81 20.39
CA ASN A 456 -7.23 -6.22 20.51
C ASN A 456 -5.79 -6.44 20.01
N LYS A 457 -4.88 -6.76 20.95
CA LYS A 457 -3.45 -6.93 20.67
C LYS A 457 -3.06 -8.34 20.22
N LEU A 458 -4.03 -9.26 20.09
CA LEU A 458 -3.72 -10.67 19.79
C LEU A 458 -2.92 -10.81 18.49
N THR A 459 -3.35 -10.15 17.41
CA THR A 459 -2.70 -10.23 16.09
C THR A 459 -1.27 -9.68 16.13
N LEU A 460 -1.06 -8.52 16.77
CA LEU A 460 0.27 -7.91 16.96
C LEU A 460 1.17 -8.79 17.84
N ASN A 461 0.64 -9.34 18.94
CA ASN A 461 1.39 -10.23 19.82
C ASN A 461 1.80 -11.52 19.10
N LEU A 462 0.96 -12.06 18.21
CA LEU A 462 1.31 -13.20 17.37
C LEU A 462 2.46 -12.86 16.40
N GLN A 463 2.44 -11.68 15.78
CA GLN A 463 3.52 -11.20 14.91
C GLN A 463 4.83 -11.00 15.69
N HIS A 464 4.77 -10.39 16.88
CA HIS A 464 5.92 -10.25 17.78
C HIS A 464 6.52 -11.62 18.15
N ARG A 465 5.66 -12.59 18.51
CA ARG A 465 6.12 -13.96 18.78
C ARG A 465 6.73 -14.61 17.53
N ALA A 466 6.15 -14.38 16.36
CA ALA A 466 6.65 -14.97 15.12
C ALA A 466 8.09 -14.50 14.80
N VAL A 467 8.41 -13.22 15.05
CA VAL A 467 9.77 -12.71 14.83
C VAL A 467 10.76 -13.22 15.89
N ASP A 468 10.35 -13.36 17.16
CA ASP A 468 11.16 -14.04 18.20
C ASP A 468 11.45 -15.50 17.81
N LEU A 469 10.43 -16.22 17.32
CA LEU A 469 10.54 -17.61 16.92
C LEU A 469 11.41 -17.78 15.67
N ALA A 470 11.44 -16.81 14.77
CA ALA A 470 12.29 -16.85 13.60
C ALA A 470 13.79 -16.86 13.97
N GLU A 471 14.17 -16.06 14.98
CA GLU A 471 15.52 -16.06 15.55
C GLU A 471 15.79 -17.37 16.30
N LYS A 472 14.87 -17.78 17.19
CA LYS A 472 15.00 -19.01 17.98
C LYS A 472 15.17 -20.28 17.14
N HIS A 473 14.44 -20.38 16.03
CA HIS A 473 14.45 -21.54 15.13
C HIS A 473 15.39 -21.38 13.94
N GLN A 474 16.29 -20.38 13.98
CA GLN A 474 17.36 -20.18 12.99
C GLN A 474 16.84 -20.15 11.54
N LEU A 475 15.75 -19.42 11.29
CA LEU A 475 15.14 -19.30 9.95
C LEU A 475 15.96 -18.45 8.96
N ARG A 476 17.27 -18.33 9.17
CA ARG A 476 18.16 -17.48 8.37
C ARG A 476 18.06 -17.80 6.89
N GLU A 477 18.20 -19.06 6.50
CA GLU A 477 18.17 -19.44 5.08
C GLU A 477 16.77 -19.34 4.46
N VAL A 478 15.71 -19.30 5.27
CA VAL A 478 14.34 -19.05 4.79
C VAL A 478 14.12 -17.56 4.55
N LEU A 479 14.61 -16.70 5.44
CA LEU A 479 14.40 -15.25 5.41
C LEU A 479 15.43 -14.48 4.57
N PHE A 480 16.67 -14.98 4.54
CA PHE A 480 17.85 -14.41 3.89
C PHE A 480 18.63 -15.52 3.18
N PRO A 481 18.04 -16.14 2.15
CA PRO A 481 18.64 -17.28 1.45
C PRO A 481 20.00 -16.91 0.85
N SER A 482 21.01 -17.75 1.11
CA SER A 482 22.37 -17.59 0.58
C SER A 482 22.55 -18.13 -0.84
N GLY A 483 21.59 -18.90 -1.35
CA GLY A 483 21.68 -19.58 -2.64
C GLY A 483 22.32 -20.96 -2.57
N ALA A 484 22.60 -21.48 -1.37
CA ALA A 484 23.15 -22.82 -1.13
C ALA A 484 22.17 -23.98 -1.42
N ALA A 485 21.11 -23.76 -2.21
CA ALA A 485 20.16 -24.81 -2.54
C ALA A 485 20.83 -25.95 -3.32
N VAL A 486 20.23 -27.14 -3.24
CA VAL A 486 20.78 -28.36 -3.85
C VAL A 486 20.78 -28.22 -5.38
N SER A 487 21.96 -27.92 -5.95
CA SER A 487 22.17 -27.63 -7.38
C SER A 487 21.90 -28.79 -8.36
N SER A 488 21.32 -29.92 -7.92
CA SER A 488 21.14 -31.10 -8.77
C SER A 488 20.02 -32.03 -8.29
N VAL A 489 18.78 -31.55 -8.20
CA VAL A 489 17.61 -32.44 -8.00
C VAL A 489 16.95 -32.70 -9.35
N SER A 490 16.81 -33.98 -9.73
CA SER A 490 16.07 -34.36 -10.93
C SER A 490 14.59 -34.01 -10.76
N LEU A 491 14.00 -33.36 -11.76
CA LEU A 491 12.58 -33.04 -11.70
C LEU A 491 11.76 -34.31 -11.89
N PRO A 492 10.80 -34.61 -10.99
CA PRO A 492 9.99 -35.80 -11.11
C PRO A 492 9.06 -35.72 -12.33
N GLU A 493 8.87 -36.86 -13.00
CA GLU A 493 7.79 -37.01 -13.96
C GLU A 493 6.47 -37.20 -13.19
N LEU A 494 5.63 -36.18 -13.25
CA LEU A 494 4.35 -36.15 -12.54
C LEU A 494 3.20 -36.22 -13.53
N SER A 495 2.28 -37.14 -13.30
CA SER A 495 0.95 -37.11 -13.93
C SER A 495 0.07 -36.15 -13.14
N MET A 496 -0.10 -34.93 -13.66
CA MET A 496 -0.93 -33.89 -13.03
C MET A 496 -2.41 -34.30 -12.97
N PHE A 497 -3.09 -33.94 -11.90
CA PHE A 497 -4.53 -34.18 -11.79
C PHE A 497 -5.29 -33.28 -12.75
N ASN A 498 -4.91 -32.01 -12.81
CA ASN A 498 -5.41 -31.11 -13.85
C ASN A 498 -4.59 -31.25 -15.14
N ARG A 499 -5.17 -31.89 -16.16
CA ARG A 499 -4.54 -32.06 -17.48
C ARG A 499 -4.32 -30.75 -18.24
N GLN A 500 -5.03 -29.68 -17.90
CA GLN A 500 -4.80 -28.36 -18.50
C GLN A 500 -3.52 -27.72 -17.95
N LEU A 501 -3.23 -27.93 -16.66
CA LEU A 501 -1.98 -27.50 -16.01
C LEU A 501 -0.76 -28.17 -16.64
N GLU A 502 -0.88 -29.44 -17.02
CA GLU A 502 0.19 -30.21 -17.66
C GLU A 502 0.62 -29.61 -19.01
N LYS A 503 -0.32 -29.00 -19.74
CA LYS A 503 -0.06 -28.30 -21.01
C LYS A 503 0.52 -26.89 -20.82
N ASN A 504 0.50 -26.36 -19.60
CA ASN A 504 1.07 -25.06 -19.27
C ASN A 504 2.49 -25.27 -18.72
N PRO A 505 3.56 -24.90 -19.47
CA PRO A 505 4.92 -25.21 -19.08
C PRO A 505 5.35 -24.48 -17.80
N GLU A 506 4.89 -23.25 -17.57
CA GLU A 506 5.23 -22.48 -16.38
C GLU A 506 4.62 -23.11 -15.13
N GLN A 507 3.32 -23.38 -15.15
CA GLN A 507 2.62 -23.99 -14.02
C GLN A 507 3.13 -25.41 -13.76
N SER A 508 3.35 -26.19 -14.83
CA SER A 508 3.86 -27.56 -14.74
C SER A 508 5.26 -27.60 -14.11
N ARG A 509 6.15 -26.70 -14.55
CA ARG A 509 7.50 -26.55 -13.97
C ARG A 509 7.42 -26.16 -12.50
N ALA A 510 6.56 -25.21 -12.12
CA ALA A 510 6.41 -24.79 -10.74
C ALA A 510 6.05 -25.97 -9.82
N VAL A 511 5.06 -26.78 -10.22
CA VAL A 511 4.66 -27.98 -9.47
C VAL A 511 5.82 -28.96 -9.33
N ARG A 512 6.54 -29.28 -10.42
CA ARG A 512 7.67 -30.22 -10.38
C ARG A 512 8.81 -29.73 -9.47
N GLN A 513 9.13 -28.44 -9.51
CA GLN A 513 10.17 -27.82 -8.67
C GLN A 513 9.80 -27.88 -7.19
N ILE A 514 8.52 -27.62 -6.85
CA ILE A 514 8.02 -27.71 -5.48
C ILE A 514 8.07 -29.16 -4.98
N VAL A 515 7.62 -30.12 -5.78
CA VAL A 515 7.64 -31.54 -5.39
C VAL A 515 9.08 -32.05 -5.24
N ALA A 516 9.99 -31.62 -6.11
CA ALA A 516 11.43 -31.91 -6.00
C ALA A 516 12.08 -31.26 -4.76
N GLY A 517 11.51 -30.18 -4.24
CA GLY A 517 12.11 -29.41 -3.14
C GLY A 517 13.38 -28.67 -3.58
N SER A 518 13.48 -28.28 -4.85
CA SER A 518 14.71 -27.77 -5.46
C SER A 518 15.22 -26.46 -4.86
N SER A 519 14.35 -25.66 -4.23
CA SER A 519 14.75 -24.40 -3.58
C SER A 519 15.14 -24.57 -2.11
N LYS A 520 14.87 -25.72 -1.48
CA LYS A 520 15.10 -25.92 -0.03
C LYS A 520 16.55 -25.59 0.33
N PRO A 521 16.81 -24.87 1.44
CA PRO A 521 15.87 -24.32 2.44
C PRO A 521 15.21 -22.98 2.06
N ALA A 522 15.58 -22.39 0.92
CA ALA A 522 15.00 -21.12 0.46
C ALA A 522 13.53 -21.29 0.02
N PRO A 523 12.71 -20.25 0.20
CA PRO A 523 11.32 -20.26 -0.26
C PRO A 523 11.20 -20.43 -1.78
N TYR A 524 10.22 -21.20 -2.23
CA TYR A 524 9.83 -21.23 -3.65
C TYR A 524 8.73 -20.20 -3.90
N ILE A 525 8.88 -19.34 -4.92
CA ILE A 525 7.91 -18.30 -5.24
C ILE A 525 7.14 -18.63 -6.52
N ILE A 526 5.81 -18.67 -6.42
CA ILE A 526 4.91 -18.65 -7.58
C ILE A 526 4.42 -17.21 -7.75
N PHE A 527 4.83 -16.57 -8.83
CA PHE A 527 4.46 -15.19 -9.13
C PHE A 527 3.58 -15.13 -10.38
N GLY A 528 2.58 -14.25 -10.42
CA GLY A 528 1.80 -14.06 -11.64
C GLY A 528 0.68 -13.02 -11.53
N PRO A 529 0.39 -12.26 -12.61
CA PRO A 529 -0.76 -11.35 -12.69
C PRO A 529 -2.12 -11.98 -12.31
N PRO A 530 -3.18 -11.17 -12.13
CA PRO A 530 -4.54 -11.69 -11.96
C PRO A 530 -4.95 -12.57 -13.15
N GLY A 531 -5.55 -13.73 -12.88
CA GLY A 531 -6.05 -14.63 -13.92
C GLY A 531 -5.05 -15.65 -14.47
N THR A 532 -3.81 -15.69 -13.97
CA THR A 532 -2.79 -16.66 -14.43
C THR A 532 -2.82 -18.02 -13.73
N GLY A 533 -3.80 -18.26 -12.87
CA GLY A 533 -4.00 -19.57 -12.23
C GLY A 533 -3.10 -19.88 -11.04
N LYS A 534 -2.52 -18.88 -10.35
CA LYS A 534 -1.68 -19.06 -9.14
C LYS A 534 -2.26 -20.07 -8.13
N THR A 535 -3.48 -19.83 -7.65
CA THR A 535 -4.17 -20.70 -6.69
C THR A 535 -4.36 -22.12 -7.23
N VAL A 536 -4.62 -22.27 -8.53
CA VAL A 536 -4.75 -23.59 -9.18
C VAL A 536 -3.41 -24.33 -9.19
N THR A 537 -2.30 -23.63 -9.45
CA THR A 537 -0.95 -24.18 -9.35
C THR A 537 -0.60 -24.58 -7.92
N VAL A 538 -0.95 -23.76 -6.91
CA VAL A 538 -0.75 -24.08 -5.49
C VAL A 538 -1.52 -25.34 -5.09
N VAL A 539 -2.79 -25.44 -5.48
CA VAL A 539 -3.64 -26.60 -5.20
C VAL A 539 -3.06 -27.87 -5.82
N GLU A 540 -2.65 -27.82 -7.09
CA GLU A 540 -2.01 -28.97 -7.76
C GLU A 540 -0.71 -29.36 -7.04
N ALA A 541 0.13 -28.39 -6.65
CA ALA A 541 1.36 -28.67 -5.92
C ALA A 541 1.10 -29.37 -4.58
N ILE A 542 0.10 -28.92 -3.81
CA ILE A 542 -0.31 -29.56 -2.54
C ILE A 542 -0.75 -31.00 -2.77
N ILE A 543 -1.57 -31.24 -3.79
CA ILE A 543 -2.07 -32.58 -4.13
C ILE A 543 -0.91 -33.50 -4.53
N GLN A 544 0.01 -33.01 -5.36
CA GLN A 544 1.17 -33.81 -5.80
C GLN A 544 2.10 -34.13 -4.64
N VAL A 545 2.44 -33.15 -3.79
CA VAL A 545 3.26 -33.40 -2.59
C VAL A 545 2.62 -34.46 -1.69
N ASN A 546 1.32 -34.36 -1.41
CA ASN A 546 0.61 -35.35 -0.59
C ASN A 546 0.56 -36.75 -1.22
N ARG A 547 0.60 -36.84 -2.57
CA ARG A 547 0.61 -38.10 -3.30
C ARG A 547 2.00 -38.73 -3.36
N THR A 548 3.04 -37.93 -3.57
CA THR A 548 4.41 -38.41 -3.77
C THR A 548 5.14 -38.69 -2.46
N ASP A 549 4.81 -37.96 -1.39
CA ASP A 549 5.42 -38.12 -0.08
C ASP A 549 4.36 -38.47 0.99
N PRO A 550 4.19 -39.76 1.33
CA PRO A 550 3.25 -40.18 2.37
C PRO A 550 3.58 -39.64 3.77
N SER A 551 4.82 -39.20 4.01
CA SER A 551 5.24 -38.58 5.26
C SER A 551 4.94 -37.09 5.33
N ALA A 552 4.51 -36.48 4.22
CA ALA A 552 4.22 -35.07 4.15
C ALA A 552 3.04 -34.70 5.06
N HIS A 553 3.19 -33.55 5.72
CA HIS A 553 2.14 -32.83 6.44
C HIS A 553 2.20 -31.38 5.99
N ILE A 554 1.07 -30.88 5.51
CA ILE A 554 0.99 -29.64 4.74
C ILE A 554 0.14 -28.63 5.51
N LEU A 555 0.69 -27.44 5.73
CA LEU A 555 -0.05 -26.29 6.22
C LEU A 555 -0.27 -25.33 5.04
N ALA A 556 -1.52 -25.12 4.65
CA ALA A 556 -1.90 -24.16 3.64
C ALA A 556 -2.53 -22.92 4.30
N CYS A 557 -1.98 -21.75 3.99
CA CYS A 557 -2.36 -20.50 4.62
C CYS A 557 -2.71 -19.44 3.59
N ALA A 558 -3.54 -18.49 4.01
CA ALA A 558 -3.78 -17.25 3.29
C ALA A 558 -4.00 -16.09 4.30
N PRO A 559 -3.82 -14.82 3.90
CA PRO A 559 -4.05 -13.68 4.78
C PRO A 559 -5.54 -13.45 5.11
N SER A 560 -6.47 -13.91 4.28
CA SER A 560 -7.92 -13.74 4.46
C SER A 560 -8.68 -15.06 4.54
N ASN A 561 -9.84 -15.07 5.21
CA ASN A 561 -10.72 -16.25 5.25
C ASN A 561 -11.20 -16.62 3.86
N THR A 562 -11.60 -15.66 3.03
CA THR A 562 -12.07 -15.93 1.66
C THR A 562 -11.03 -16.66 0.81
N ALA A 563 -9.76 -16.25 0.89
CA ALA A 563 -8.67 -16.91 0.16
C ALA A 563 -8.39 -18.33 0.73
N ALA A 564 -8.39 -18.49 2.05
CA ALA A 564 -8.23 -19.81 2.68
C ALA A 564 -9.41 -20.76 2.35
N ASP A 565 -10.62 -20.23 2.27
CA ASP A 565 -11.83 -20.97 1.92
C ASP A 565 -11.79 -21.43 0.47
N LEU A 566 -11.35 -20.56 -0.45
CA LEU A 566 -11.12 -20.92 -1.86
C LEU A 566 -10.08 -22.04 -1.99
N LEU A 567 -8.96 -21.97 -1.27
CA LEU A 567 -7.97 -23.05 -1.24
C LEU A 567 -8.59 -24.36 -0.77
N CYS A 568 -9.34 -24.33 0.34
CA CYS A 568 -9.97 -25.52 0.91
C CYS A 568 -11.02 -26.11 -0.05
N GLU A 569 -11.87 -25.28 -0.65
CA GLU A 569 -12.89 -25.71 -1.61
C GLU A 569 -12.26 -26.46 -2.79
N ARG A 570 -11.17 -25.90 -3.35
CA ARG A 570 -10.44 -26.50 -4.47
C ARG A 570 -9.78 -27.83 -4.09
N LEU A 571 -9.19 -27.91 -2.89
CA LEU A 571 -8.54 -29.13 -2.40
C LEU A 571 -9.56 -30.24 -2.10
N ARG A 572 -10.74 -29.90 -1.59
CA ARG A 572 -11.81 -30.84 -1.22
C ARG A 572 -12.27 -31.71 -2.39
N VAL A 573 -12.14 -31.24 -3.63
CA VAL A 573 -12.48 -32.02 -4.84
C VAL A 573 -11.57 -33.24 -5.01
N HIS A 574 -10.36 -33.19 -4.45
CA HIS A 574 -9.32 -34.20 -4.65
C HIS A 574 -8.90 -34.93 -3.37
N MET A 575 -9.43 -34.53 -2.21
CA MET A 575 -9.07 -35.08 -0.91
C MET A 575 -10.32 -35.40 -0.09
N ASN A 576 -10.29 -36.50 0.67
CA ASN A 576 -11.40 -36.86 1.54
C ASN A 576 -11.39 -36.06 2.85
N SER A 577 -12.50 -36.15 3.61
CA SER A 577 -12.70 -35.42 4.85
C SER A 577 -11.77 -35.79 6.00
N HIS A 578 -11.01 -36.89 5.90
CA HIS A 578 -10.04 -37.32 6.91
C HIS A 578 -8.63 -36.80 6.63
N GLN A 579 -8.38 -36.32 5.40
CA GLN A 579 -7.08 -35.78 4.98
C GLN A 579 -7.02 -34.27 5.05
N LEU A 580 -8.14 -33.59 4.78
CA LEU A 580 -8.23 -32.13 4.67
C LEU A 580 -9.04 -31.52 5.82
N TYR A 581 -8.51 -30.48 6.45
CA TYR A 581 -9.19 -29.77 7.53
C TYR A 581 -9.05 -28.25 7.42
N ARG A 582 -10.16 -27.51 7.53
CA ARG A 582 -10.19 -26.04 7.56
C ARG A 582 -10.37 -25.54 8.98
N MET A 583 -9.37 -24.84 9.53
CA MET A 583 -9.43 -24.30 10.89
C MET A 583 -9.72 -22.79 10.88
N TYR A 584 -10.92 -22.41 11.32
CA TYR A 584 -11.37 -21.03 11.51
C TYR A 584 -11.04 -20.49 12.91
N ALA A 585 -10.98 -19.17 13.03
CA ALA A 585 -10.88 -18.49 14.31
C ALA A 585 -12.20 -18.59 15.09
N SER A 586 -12.12 -18.70 16.42
CA SER A 586 -13.30 -18.79 17.30
C SER A 586 -14.20 -17.55 17.26
N SER A 587 -13.66 -16.39 16.86
CA SER A 587 -14.38 -15.12 16.75
C SER A 587 -15.09 -14.90 15.41
N LEU A 588 -14.94 -15.83 14.45
CA LEU A 588 -15.54 -15.68 13.12
C LEU A 588 -17.05 -15.95 13.17
N ASN A 589 -17.83 -15.13 12.46
CA ASN A 589 -19.26 -15.36 12.32
C ASN A 589 -19.52 -16.58 11.41
N PRO A 590 -20.23 -17.61 11.87
CA PRO A 590 -20.50 -18.84 11.11
C PRO A 590 -21.35 -18.61 9.85
N ASN A 591 -22.16 -17.56 9.84
CA ASN A 591 -22.95 -17.18 8.67
C ASN A 591 -22.11 -16.56 7.55
N SER A 592 -20.84 -16.22 7.82
CA SER A 592 -19.95 -15.59 6.84
C SER A 592 -19.18 -16.58 5.96
N ILE A 593 -19.28 -17.89 6.24
CA ILE A 593 -18.50 -18.93 5.56
C ILE A 593 -19.35 -19.78 4.61
N LEU A 594 -18.67 -20.46 3.67
CA LEU A 594 -19.31 -21.36 2.72
C LEU A 594 -19.89 -22.58 3.44
N LYS A 595 -21.21 -22.79 3.32
CA LYS A 595 -21.91 -23.94 3.93
C LYS A 595 -21.33 -25.31 3.54
N THR A 596 -20.70 -25.39 2.37
CA THR A 596 -20.02 -26.60 1.87
C THR A 596 -18.80 -27.00 2.70
N LEU A 597 -18.20 -26.05 3.43
CA LEU A 597 -17.01 -26.28 4.26
C LEU A 597 -17.32 -26.65 5.71
N LEU A 598 -18.58 -26.51 6.16
CA LEU A 598 -18.98 -26.79 7.54
C LEU A 598 -18.59 -28.20 8.01
N LYS A 599 -18.69 -29.19 7.11
CA LYS A 599 -18.32 -30.60 7.39
C LYS A 599 -16.81 -30.86 7.50
N HIS A 600 -15.97 -29.94 7.04
CA HIS A 600 -14.52 -30.09 6.97
C HIS A 600 -13.80 -29.11 7.91
N CYS A 601 -14.52 -28.53 8.88
CA CYS A 601 -13.99 -27.46 9.70
C CYS A 601 -14.28 -27.68 11.19
N ASN A 602 -13.80 -26.75 12.00
CA ASN A 602 -13.93 -26.76 13.45
C ASN A 602 -15.24 -26.15 13.94
N TRP A 603 -16.32 -26.36 13.20
CA TRP A 603 -17.67 -25.89 13.54
C TRP A 603 -18.35 -26.86 14.50
N ASP A 604 -18.86 -26.36 15.62
CA ASP A 604 -19.71 -27.11 16.54
C ASP A 604 -21.17 -26.68 16.37
N GLU A 605 -21.98 -27.56 15.77
CA GLU A 605 -23.40 -27.32 15.50
C GLU A 605 -24.23 -27.15 16.78
N LYS A 606 -23.86 -27.80 17.90
CA LYS A 606 -24.62 -27.70 19.16
C LYS A 606 -24.41 -26.36 19.84
N GLN A 607 -23.23 -25.78 19.67
CA GLN A 607 -22.80 -24.56 20.36
C GLN A 607 -22.85 -23.32 19.46
N ASP A 608 -23.18 -23.50 18.18
CA ASP A 608 -23.18 -22.45 17.17
C ASP A 608 -21.89 -21.60 17.19
N CYS A 609 -20.73 -22.24 17.39
CA CYS A 609 -19.43 -21.57 17.40
C CYS A 609 -18.28 -22.43 16.85
N PHE A 610 -17.15 -21.79 16.51
CA PHE A 610 -15.94 -22.51 16.13
C PHE A 610 -15.11 -22.90 17.37
N VAL A 611 -14.82 -24.20 17.50
CA VAL A 611 -14.15 -24.80 18.64
C VAL A 611 -12.86 -25.44 18.19
N PHE A 612 -11.70 -24.99 18.68
CA PHE A 612 -10.43 -25.62 18.33
C PHE A 612 -10.35 -27.05 18.88
N PRO A 613 -10.26 -28.09 18.02
CA PRO A 613 -10.10 -29.46 18.48
C PRO A 613 -8.74 -29.67 19.17
N GLU A 614 -8.63 -30.74 19.97
CA GLU A 614 -7.36 -31.13 20.56
C GLU A 614 -6.25 -31.29 19.50
N LYS A 615 -5.01 -31.00 19.91
CA LYS A 615 -3.84 -31.06 19.04
C LYS A 615 -3.72 -32.44 18.41
N GLU A 616 -3.93 -33.50 19.18
CA GLU A 616 -3.85 -34.91 18.77
C GLU A 616 -4.85 -35.25 17.67
N VAL A 617 -6.01 -34.58 17.62
CA VAL A 617 -6.99 -34.72 16.54
C VAL A 617 -6.52 -33.97 15.30
N LEU A 618 -6.08 -32.71 15.46
CA LEU A 618 -5.60 -31.87 14.36
C LEU A 618 -4.40 -32.49 13.63
N MET A 619 -3.46 -33.11 14.34
CA MET A 619 -2.25 -33.67 13.75
C MET A 619 -2.49 -34.98 12.96
N LYS A 620 -3.71 -35.54 12.98
CA LYS A 620 -4.08 -36.68 12.12
C LYS A 620 -4.31 -36.26 10.67
N TYR A 621 -4.67 -35.00 10.43
CA TYR A 621 -4.92 -34.50 9.08
C TYR A 621 -3.61 -34.30 8.31
N LYS A 622 -3.67 -34.58 7.02
CA LYS A 622 -2.54 -34.40 6.10
C LYS A 622 -2.38 -32.96 5.64
N VAL A 623 -3.51 -32.28 5.42
CA VAL A 623 -3.55 -30.89 4.98
C VAL A 623 -4.44 -30.08 5.92
N ILE A 624 -3.87 -29.07 6.55
CA ILE A 624 -4.63 -28.11 7.36
C ILE A 624 -4.62 -26.76 6.64
N VAL A 625 -5.81 -26.21 6.41
CA VAL A 625 -6.02 -24.90 5.78
C VAL A 625 -6.42 -23.88 6.84
N THR A 626 -5.70 -22.77 6.92
CA THR A 626 -5.89 -21.74 7.96
C THR A 626 -5.70 -20.33 7.40
N THR A 627 -6.11 -19.30 8.16
CA THR A 627 -5.53 -17.97 7.93
C THR A 627 -4.16 -17.88 8.60
N LEU A 628 -3.31 -16.95 8.15
CA LEU A 628 -2.00 -16.70 8.78
C LEU A 628 -2.10 -16.46 10.29
N TYR A 629 -3.09 -15.68 10.75
CA TYR A 629 -3.30 -15.47 12.19
C TYR A 629 -3.80 -16.72 12.91
N THR A 630 -4.73 -17.47 12.31
CA THR A 630 -5.26 -18.70 12.93
C THR A 630 -4.17 -19.77 13.06
N ALA A 631 -3.19 -19.83 12.15
CA ALA A 631 -2.02 -20.71 12.27
C ALA A 631 -1.26 -20.52 13.59
N GLY A 632 -1.26 -19.30 14.15
CA GLY A 632 -0.67 -19.01 15.44
C GLY A 632 -1.28 -19.80 16.61
N ARG A 633 -2.50 -20.33 16.44
CA ARG A 633 -3.14 -21.20 17.42
C ARG A 633 -2.48 -22.58 17.50
N LEU A 634 -1.89 -23.09 16.41
CA LEU A 634 -1.14 -24.35 16.36
C LEU A 634 0.12 -24.28 17.24
N VAL A 635 0.89 -23.19 17.13
CA VAL A 635 2.05 -22.93 18.01
C VAL A 635 1.59 -22.83 19.47
N THR A 636 0.52 -22.07 19.73
CA THR A 636 -0.04 -21.91 21.09
C THR A 636 -0.51 -23.25 21.68
N GLY A 637 -1.04 -24.14 20.84
CA GLY A 637 -1.46 -25.50 21.20
C GLY A 637 -0.31 -26.49 21.39
N GLY A 638 0.94 -26.06 21.20
CA GLY A 638 2.12 -26.91 21.39
C GLY A 638 2.38 -27.87 20.23
N VAL A 639 1.94 -27.55 19.01
CA VAL A 639 2.39 -28.27 17.81
C VAL A 639 3.91 -28.14 17.70
N ARG A 640 4.59 -29.26 17.49
CA ARG A 640 6.06 -29.31 17.44
C ARG A 640 6.56 -28.68 16.14
N CYS A 641 7.63 -27.90 16.25
CA CYS A 641 8.35 -27.39 15.09
C CYS A 641 8.81 -28.55 14.18
N GLY A 642 8.59 -28.41 12.88
CA GLY A 642 8.90 -29.44 11.89
C GLY A 642 7.81 -30.51 11.71
N HIS A 643 6.67 -30.41 12.41
CA HIS A 643 5.52 -31.26 12.11
C HIS A 643 5.05 -31.06 10.66
N PHE A 644 4.93 -29.80 10.23
CA PHE A 644 4.62 -29.48 8.84
C PHE A 644 5.90 -29.51 8.01
N THR A 645 5.96 -30.43 7.04
CA THR A 645 7.07 -30.53 6.09
C THR A 645 6.95 -29.48 4.99
N HIS A 646 5.72 -29.01 4.71
CA HIS A 646 5.46 -27.98 3.73
C HIS A 646 4.52 -26.92 4.29
N VAL A 647 4.86 -25.65 4.07
CA VAL A 647 3.98 -24.50 4.33
C VAL A 647 3.75 -23.78 3.01
N PHE A 648 2.48 -23.67 2.61
CA PHE A 648 2.06 -22.90 1.45
C PHE A 648 1.36 -21.62 1.92
N VAL A 649 1.73 -20.48 1.36
CA VAL A 649 1.04 -19.20 1.61
C VAL A 649 0.55 -18.65 0.29
N ASP A 650 -0.77 -18.70 0.05
CA ASP A 650 -1.40 -18.02 -1.09
C ASP A 650 -1.71 -16.57 -0.74
N GLU A 651 -1.76 -15.72 -1.77
CA GLU A 651 -1.88 -14.25 -1.64
C GLU A 651 -0.82 -13.64 -0.69
N ALA A 652 0.39 -14.21 -0.66
CA ALA A 652 1.47 -13.81 0.25
C ALA A 652 1.93 -12.34 0.07
N GLY A 653 1.65 -11.74 -1.09
CA GLY A 653 1.91 -10.33 -1.36
C GLY A 653 1.03 -9.36 -0.53
N GLN A 654 -0.11 -9.83 -0.03
CA GLN A 654 -1.05 -9.03 0.77
C GLN A 654 -0.75 -9.06 2.27
N ALA A 655 0.22 -9.88 2.71
CA ALA A 655 0.53 -10.10 4.11
C ALA A 655 1.78 -9.33 4.55
N GLU A 656 1.79 -8.77 5.77
CA GLU A 656 3.03 -8.24 6.33
C GLU A 656 4.03 -9.40 6.55
N GLU A 657 5.32 -9.12 6.45
CA GLU A 657 6.35 -10.15 6.67
C GLU A 657 6.23 -10.85 8.05
N PRO A 658 6.03 -10.12 9.18
CA PRO A 658 5.75 -10.77 10.47
C PRO A 658 4.45 -11.57 10.50
N GLN A 659 3.44 -11.19 9.71
CA GLN A 659 2.19 -11.96 9.61
C GLN A 659 2.43 -13.29 8.90
N CYS A 660 3.14 -13.27 7.77
CA CYS A 660 3.52 -14.47 7.04
C CYS A 660 4.29 -15.44 7.95
N LEU A 661 5.16 -14.91 8.80
CA LEU A 661 5.93 -15.71 9.74
C LEU A 661 5.10 -16.43 10.81
N ILE A 662 3.87 -16.02 11.11
CA ILE A 662 3.03 -16.71 12.12
C ILE A 662 2.80 -18.18 11.72
N ALA A 663 2.68 -18.45 10.42
CA ALA A 663 2.49 -19.79 9.88
C ALA A 663 3.81 -20.56 9.64
N VAL A 664 4.95 -19.90 9.76
CA VAL A 664 6.27 -20.47 9.44
C VAL A 664 7.06 -20.71 10.72
N ALA A 665 7.23 -19.67 11.54
CA ALA A 665 8.08 -19.67 12.70
C ALA A 665 7.53 -20.55 13.82
N GLY A 666 8.27 -21.61 14.15
CA GLY A 666 7.87 -22.61 15.15
C GLY A 666 6.98 -23.73 14.62
N LEU A 667 6.63 -23.72 13.32
CA LEU A 667 5.85 -24.77 12.65
C LEU A 667 6.67 -25.49 11.56
N LEU A 668 7.45 -24.73 10.79
CA LEU A 668 8.35 -25.23 9.76
C LEU A 668 9.77 -25.43 10.32
N CYS A 669 10.41 -26.54 9.97
CA CYS A 669 11.84 -26.74 10.19
C CYS A 669 12.62 -26.18 8.98
N ALA A 670 13.54 -25.24 9.18
CA ALA A 670 14.27 -24.58 8.08
C ALA A 670 15.05 -25.56 7.20
N GLU A 671 15.69 -26.57 7.78
CA GLU A 671 16.57 -27.49 7.06
C GLU A 671 15.81 -28.50 6.19
N LYS A 672 14.69 -29.02 6.70
CA LYS A 672 13.94 -30.13 6.08
C LYS A 672 12.67 -29.67 5.37
N GLY A 673 12.10 -28.57 5.85
CA GLY A 673 10.83 -28.04 5.39
C GLY A 673 10.97 -27.23 4.11
N GLN A 674 9.83 -27.00 3.45
CA GLN A 674 9.74 -26.10 2.30
C GLN A 674 8.64 -25.08 2.50
N LEU A 675 9.00 -23.81 2.29
CA LEU A 675 8.06 -22.69 2.23
C LEU A 675 7.76 -22.38 0.77
N VAL A 676 6.48 -22.33 0.40
CA VAL A 676 6.02 -21.91 -0.92
C VAL A 676 5.18 -20.65 -0.77
N LEU A 677 5.57 -19.58 -1.45
CA LEU A 677 4.86 -18.30 -1.43
C LEU A 677 4.24 -18.05 -2.80
N ALA A 678 2.92 -17.92 -2.86
CA ALA A 678 2.20 -17.55 -4.08
C ALA A 678 1.60 -16.15 -3.94
N GLY A 679 1.74 -15.32 -4.96
CA GLY A 679 1.17 -13.98 -4.93
C GLY A 679 1.62 -13.08 -6.07
N ASP A 680 1.23 -11.81 -5.98
CA ASP A 680 1.59 -10.78 -6.95
C ASP A 680 1.94 -9.47 -6.23
N HIS A 681 3.23 -9.15 -6.15
CA HIS A 681 3.73 -7.92 -5.53
C HIS A 681 3.38 -6.65 -6.34
N LYS A 682 2.71 -6.75 -7.49
CA LYS A 682 2.16 -5.61 -8.23
C LYS A 682 0.68 -5.35 -7.96
N GLN A 683 0.03 -6.18 -7.15
CA GLN A 683 -1.34 -5.97 -6.68
C GLN A 683 -1.37 -5.25 -5.32
N LEU A 684 -2.52 -5.30 -4.64
CA LEU A 684 -2.67 -4.72 -3.30
C LEU A 684 -1.69 -5.38 -2.32
N GLY A 685 -0.92 -4.56 -1.62
CA GLY A 685 -0.05 -4.99 -0.53
C GLY A 685 -0.77 -4.95 0.83
N PRO A 686 -0.01 -5.14 1.92
CA PRO A 686 -0.52 -5.07 3.28
C PRO A 686 -1.07 -3.68 3.62
N VAL A 687 -2.09 -3.62 4.47
CA VAL A 687 -2.72 -2.36 4.91
C VAL A 687 -2.06 -1.88 6.20
N ILE A 688 -1.11 -0.95 6.08
CA ILE A 688 -0.38 -0.38 7.21
C ILE A 688 -0.99 0.96 7.63
N ARG A 689 -1.27 1.13 8.93
CA ARG A 689 -1.87 2.36 9.46
C ARG A 689 -0.81 3.40 9.80
N SER A 690 0.30 2.98 10.40
CA SER A 690 1.40 3.87 10.76
C SER A 690 2.17 4.29 9.53
N SER A 691 2.03 5.57 9.16
CA SER A 691 2.80 6.16 8.06
C SER A 691 4.30 6.04 8.28
N LEU A 692 4.74 6.08 9.55
CA LEU A 692 6.14 5.93 9.92
C LEU A 692 6.62 4.48 9.71
N ALA A 693 5.86 3.48 10.19
CA ALA A 693 6.21 2.08 9.96
C ALA A 693 6.26 1.78 8.45
N MET A 694 5.30 2.31 7.68
CA MET A 694 5.26 2.19 6.22
C MET A 694 6.51 2.79 5.56
N GLN A 695 6.93 4.00 5.95
CA GLN A 695 8.14 4.66 5.42
C GLN A 695 9.41 3.84 5.66
N HIS A 696 9.47 3.07 6.75
CA HIS A 696 10.63 2.25 7.12
C HIS A 696 10.52 0.77 6.69
N GLY A 697 9.60 0.46 5.77
CA GLY A 697 9.54 -0.82 5.06
C GLY A 697 8.58 -1.85 5.65
N TYR A 698 7.75 -1.51 6.65
CA TYR A 698 6.78 -2.45 7.22
C TYR A 698 5.70 -2.89 6.22
N GLY A 699 5.43 -2.07 5.20
CA GLY A 699 4.49 -2.40 4.12
C GLY A 699 5.05 -3.33 3.04
N LEU A 700 6.32 -3.73 3.12
CA LEU A 700 6.90 -4.72 2.20
C LEU A 700 6.56 -6.14 2.70
N SER A 701 5.88 -6.93 1.88
CA SER A 701 5.63 -8.34 2.18
C SER A 701 6.91 -9.17 2.08
N LEU A 702 6.94 -10.35 2.74
CA LEU A 702 8.06 -11.29 2.62
C LEU A 702 8.32 -11.69 1.16
N LEU A 703 7.24 -11.95 0.40
CA LEU A 703 7.31 -12.27 -1.03
C LEU A 703 7.96 -11.12 -1.81
N GLU A 704 7.51 -9.88 -1.60
CA GLU A 704 8.06 -8.72 -2.30
C GLU A 704 9.54 -8.51 -1.97
N ARG A 705 9.92 -8.62 -0.70
CA ARG A 705 11.32 -8.47 -0.26
C ARG A 705 12.23 -9.53 -0.88
N LEU A 706 11.81 -10.80 -0.89
CA LEU A 706 12.59 -11.89 -1.50
C LEU A 706 12.73 -11.69 -3.01
N MET A 707 11.67 -11.26 -3.71
CA MET A 707 11.72 -10.97 -5.15
C MET A 707 12.70 -9.84 -5.52
N GLN A 708 13.15 -9.02 -4.57
CA GLN A 708 14.18 -8.00 -4.79
C GLN A 708 15.61 -8.55 -4.67
N GLN A 709 15.81 -9.76 -4.17
CA GLN A 709 17.13 -10.39 -4.04
C GLN A 709 17.57 -11.01 -5.37
N GLU A 710 18.88 -11.04 -5.62
CA GLU A 710 19.47 -11.53 -6.87
C GLU A 710 19.00 -12.96 -7.23
N LEU A 711 18.86 -13.84 -6.23
CA LEU A 711 18.39 -15.23 -6.41
C LEU A 711 17.02 -15.35 -7.09
N TYR A 712 16.15 -14.35 -6.92
CA TYR A 712 14.78 -14.36 -7.46
C TYR A 712 14.61 -13.48 -8.72
N THR A 713 15.68 -12.82 -9.18
CA THR A 713 15.62 -11.95 -10.37
C THR A 713 15.44 -12.74 -11.66
N GLY A 714 15.99 -13.94 -11.73
CA GLY A 714 15.71 -14.92 -12.78
C GLY A 714 14.32 -15.51 -12.57
N LEU A 715 13.28 -14.86 -13.08
CA LEU A 715 11.86 -15.21 -12.92
C LEU A 715 11.46 -16.62 -13.40
N ASP A 716 12.40 -17.32 -14.03
CA ASP A 716 12.33 -18.69 -14.52
C ASP A 716 13.52 -19.50 -13.95
N SER A 717 13.63 -19.57 -12.63
CA SER A 717 14.74 -20.23 -11.92
C SER A 717 14.26 -21.35 -10.99
N PHE A 718 15.20 -21.97 -10.27
CA PHE A 718 14.91 -22.95 -9.21
C PHE A 718 14.17 -22.36 -8.00
N TYR A 719 14.14 -21.02 -7.87
CA TYR A 719 13.55 -20.33 -6.71
C TYR A 719 12.22 -19.65 -7.03
N VAL A 720 11.97 -19.33 -8.29
CA VAL A 720 10.76 -18.61 -8.70
C VAL A 720 10.30 -19.06 -10.07
N THR A 721 8.98 -19.19 -10.20
CA THR A 721 8.33 -19.29 -11.51
C THR A 721 7.30 -18.18 -11.67
N LYS A 722 7.42 -17.44 -12.77
CA LYS A 722 6.41 -16.50 -13.23
C LYS A 722 5.39 -17.19 -14.14
N LEU A 723 4.12 -17.13 -13.78
CA LEU A 723 3.01 -17.58 -14.61
C LEU A 723 2.67 -16.52 -15.66
N LEU A 724 2.68 -16.91 -16.95
CA LEU A 724 2.53 -15.99 -18.08
C LEU A 724 1.15 -16.03 -18.74
N GLN A 725 0.52 -17.20 -18.82
CA GLN A 725 -0.75 -17.38 -19.50
C GLN A 725 -1.92 -16.87 -18.64
N ASN A 726 -2.75 -15.97 -19.18
CA ASN A 726 -3.94 -15.43 -18.52
C ASN A 726 -5.20 -16.13 -19.04
N TYR A 727 -6.10 -16.54 -18.15
CA TYR A 727 -7.34 -17.25 -18.47
C TYR A 727 -8.61 -16.47 -18.08
N ARG A 728 -8.47 -15.22 -17.64
CA ARG A 728 -9.59 -14.37 -17.17
C ARG A 728 -9.99 -13.29 -18.17
N SER A 729 -9.06 -12.85 -19.01
CA SER A 729 -9.16 -11.67 -19.89
C SER A 729 -9.21 -12.02 -21.36
#